data_AF-A0A501W281-F1
#
_entry.id   AF-A0A501W281-F1
#
_cell.length_a   1.000
_cell.length_b   1.000
_cell.length_c   1.000
_cell.angle_alpha   90.00
_cell.angle_beta   90.00
_cell.angle_gamma   90.00
#
_symmetry.space_group_name_H-M   'P 1'
#
loop_
_entity.id
_entity.type
_entity.pdbx_description
1 polymer ?
#
loop_
_entity_poly.entity_id
_entity_poly.type
_entity_poly.pdbx_seq_one_letter_code
_entity_poly.pdbx_strand_id
1 'polypeptide(L)'
;MKRTSLLLLALLMVSTAVVGQRKNDQRTLSTKIADLLAELPAKDEKHLQASMAEMAAMGEEGLVEMAGLLSAPGEGDNTGIEYALGGFSAYVMQPERKEWRKMSANAYCRALQNATHEENKAFLIRQLQTVGDDAAVSCLQGYLGDERLCGPAARALTSINSPAASQALLQALQKAQGDCQLSMVEALGDTRHTGAASALAPLTSSQDEKLRKLTLYALANIANPSSEAILAKAAEEDQYKYDEDNATATYLLFAKRLAENGQQPQAEKIAQSILSKATAEEQVHTRTAALKLLADLQKEQSMNLLVEAAGNPNPEYRAAALKFAAPYLTADNTALWVKKQKKADAQVQAEIITMLGKSGAKSALPAVEKALKDKDMQVRLAAIGAAGRLGQEEALPSLFKTMRKGGEEEAVAVKNALLIMKGEGMTDKVSEALPKMPAVAQAELLAVLGARGENRKFQEVLPYAKHDNAKVRLAALEALANMATKENLPQLFALLNETTQPEELAAVQKAVVAAVGDYENQSEKAALVLQKMNEAPAEKKPAYYNILASIGGDQALQAVAQAFENGNEASKSAALAALSQWSDVSAAKELYRISASANNATYLDEALKGYIRTVSLSTYPAAQKVLMLRKAMEVAKTTEQKQLILSEVGRNKTFPALVFAGTYLNQPDLQQEAAHAVMNIALSNKEFQGDVVRGYLNKTIQVLQGPDSEYQKESMRKFLAEMPEGEGFVPLFNGKDLSGWKGLVGNPIERAKMDSKTLAQKQKVADEEMRRDWKVENGEIIYVGHGFNNLATQKKYGDFEMYVDWKIFDDGNKEGDAGIYLRGTPQVQMWDTSRVDVGAQVGSGGLYNNQVHPSKPLKVADNALGEWNNFRILMKGDRVTVYLNGELVTDNVILENYWDRGLPIFPEEQLELQAHGSRVAYRDIYIREIPRPEPFQLSAAEKKEGFKVLFDGTNMHSWQGNTTDYVIEDGVMVVHKPKFGSGGNLYTKEEYSDFVFRFEFKLTPGANNGLGVRAPLEGDAAYQGMELQILDNDADIYRNLEDYQYHGSVYGVITAKRGALKPVGEWNYQEVIVKGPKVKVILNGTTIMDGDIAEASKNGTLDGKDHPGLKRKKGYIGFLGHGSTVWFRNIRIKDLSKDQKAL
;
A
#
# COMPACT_ATOMS: atom_id res chain seq x y z
N MET A 1 26.47 -17.67 61.90
CA MET A 1 26.25 -16.41 61.16
C MET A 1 26.65 -16.57 59.69
N LYS A 2 25.74 -16.99 58.79
CA LYS A 2 25.95 -17.03 57.32
C LYS A 2 24.62 -16.92 56.57
N ARG A 3 24.06 -15.70 56.41
CA ARG A 3 22.89 -15.45 55.54
C ARG A 3 22.69 -13.99 55.07
N THR A 4 23.58 -13.07 55.41
CA THR A 4 23.45 -11.62 55.13
C THR A 4 24.37 -11.10 54.02
N SER A 5 25.28 -11.92 53.49
CA SER A 5 26.33 -11.49 52.54
C SER A 5 26.01 -11.75 51.06
N LEU A 6 24.81 -12.23 50.72
CA LEU A 6 24.46 -12.68 49.36
C LEU A 6 23.27 -11.95 48.70
N LEU A 7 22.47 -11.15 49.42
CA LEU A 7 21.46 -10.28 48.81
C LEU A 7 22.01 -8.90 48.40
N LEU A 8 23.11 -8.45 49.01
CA LEU A 8 23.71 -7.13 48.73
C LEU A 8 24.47 -7.05 47.40
N LEU A 9 24.79 -8.18 46.75
CA LEU A 9 25.33 -8.20 45.38
C LEU A 9 24.24 -8.20 44.29
N ALA A 10 23.02 -8.66 44.61
CA ALA A 10 21.92 -8.71 43.64
C ALA A 10 21.25 -7.34 43.42
N LEU A 11 21.19 -6.50 44.46
CA LEU A 11 20.55 -5.18 44.42
C LEU A 11 21.43 -4.04 43.87
N LEU A 12 22.67 -4.33 43.46
CA LEU A 12 23.59 -3.37 42.83
C LEU A 12 23.78 -3.58 41.31
N MET A 13 23.11 -4.58 40.72
CA MET A 13 23.19 -4.90 39.28
C MET A 13 21.90 -4.59 38.49
N VAL A 14 21.05 -3.71 39.01
CA VAL A 14 19.86 -3.19 38.29
C VAL A 14 19.88 -1.65 38.15
N SER A 15 20.71 -0.95 38.92
CA SER A 15 20.83 0.53 38.93
C SER A 15 22.04 1.09 38.18
N THR A 16 22.84 0.24 37.54
CA THR A 16 24.15 0.60 36.94
C THR A 16 24.24 0.41 35.42
N ALA A 17 23.22 -0.16 34.78
CA ALA A 17 23.22 -0.49 33.34
C ALA A 17 23.22 0.72 32.38
N VAL A 18 22.94 1.94 32.87
CA VAL A 18 22.83 3.17 32.03
C VAL A 18 24.00 4.15 32.25
N VAL A 19 24.87 3.89 33.24
CA VAL A 19 26.07 4.72 33.51
C VAL A 19 27.35 4.05 32.95
N GLY A 20 27.23 2.81 32.44
CA GLY A 20 28.35 2.00 31.93
C GLY A 20 28.93 2.38 30.57
N GLN A 21 28.44 3.42 29.88
CA GLN A 21 28.89 3.75 28.52
C GLN A 21 28.95 5.26 28.18
N ARG A 22 29.35 6.11 29.14
CA ARG A 22 29.69 7.52 28.88
C ARG A 22 31.20 7.77 28.81
N LYS A 23 31.81 7.52 27.64
CA LYS A 23 33.11 8.09 27.22
C LYS A 23 33.18 8.26 25.70
N ASN A 24 33.66 9.43 25.27
CA ASN A 24 34.07 9.77 23.91
C ASN A 24 33.02 9.65 22.77
N ASP A 25 31.86 10.29 22.96
CA ASP A 25 31.06 10.76 21.83
C ASP A 25 31.53 12.19 21.45
N GLN A 26 32.60 12.27 20.64
CA GLN A 26 33.27 13.53 20.27
C GLN A 26 32.50 14.25 19.16
N ARG A 27 31.42 14.91 19.56
CA ARG A 27 30.44 15.63 18.73
C ARG A 27 29.92 16.88 19.59
N THR A 28 30.06 18.18 19.15
CA THR A 28 29.63 19.52 19.74
C THR A 28 28.09 19.75 19.92
N LEU A 29 27.41 20.65 19.13
CA LEU A 29 25.93 20.90 18.91
C LEU A 29 25.21 20.21 17.70
N SER A 30 25.46 20.64 16.48
CA SER A 30 25.07 20.05 15.17
C SER A 30 25.58 18.65 14.59
N THR A 31 25.94 17.49 15.23
CA THR A 31 26.46 16.11 14.67
C THR A 31 25.64 14.93 15.20
N LYS A 32 24.45 15.15 15.73
CA LYS A 32 23.65 14.01 16.26
C LYS A 32 22.19 14.10 15.86
N ILE A 33 21.83 15.16 15.16
CA ILE A 33 20.46 15.47 14.82
C ILE A 33 20.14 14.93 13.45
N ALA A 34 21.02 15.12 12.45
CA ALA A 34 20.71 14.72 11.09
C ALA A 34 21.33 13.40 10.58
N ASP A 35 22.21 12.75 11.37
CA ASP A 35 22.59 11.31 11.31
C ASP A 35 21.30 10.61 11.70
N LEU A 36 20.72 11.09 12.80
CA LEU A 36 19.41 10.75 13.28
C LEU A 36 18.29 11.13 12.29
N LEU A 37 18.25 12.32 11.66
CA LEU A 37 17.30 12.60 10.56
C LEU A 37 17.51 11.61 9.39
N ALA A 38 18.77 11.22 9.11
CA ALA A 38 19.17 10.27 8.08
C ALA A 38 19.05 8.80 8.50
N GLU A 39 18.77 8.48 9.77
CA GLU A 39 18.32 7.17 10.23
C GLU A 39 16.79 7.09 10.26
N LEU A 40 16.12 8.19 10.63
CA LEU A 40 14.66 8.32 10.61
C LEU A 40 14.08 8.33 9.17
N PRO A 41 12.81 7.95 8.95
CA PRO A 41 11.91 7.32 9.90
C PRO A 41 12.43 5.95 10.36
N ALA A 42 12.25 5.65 11.65
CA ALA A 42 12.86 4.47 12.28
C ALA A 42 12.35 3.16 11.66
N LYS A 43 13.26 2.21 11.43
CA LYS A 43 12.97 0.93 10.76
C LYS A 43 12.19 -0.06 11.64
N ASP A 44 12.31 0.09 12.96
CA ASP A 44 11.60 -0.68 13.98
C ASP A 44 11.54 0.08 15.33
N GLU A 45 10.84 -0.48 16.31
CA GLU A 45 10.68 0.11 17.65
C GLU A 45 12.02 0.28 18.40
N LYS A 46 12.98 -0.62 18.20
CA LYS A 46 14.28 -0.56 18.89
C LYS A 46 15.13 0.59 18.37
N HIS A 47 15.16 0.80 17.06
CA HIS A 47 15.77 1.99 16.46
C HIS A 47 15.07 3.26 16.94
N LEU A 48 13.73 3.30 16.98
CA LEU A 48 12.97 4.46 17.48
C LEU A 48 13.37 4.84 18.92
N GLN A 49 13.47 3.87 19.84
CA GLN A 49 13.89 4.13 21.23
C GLN A 49 15.37 4.58 21.31
N ALA A 50 16.24 4.09 20.42
CA ALA A 50 17.65 4.49 20.36
C ALA A 50 17.81 5.94 19.88
N SER A 51 17.28 6.26 18.69
CA SER A 51 17.34 7.61 18.11
C SER A 51 16.75 8.64 19.08
N MET A 52 15.59 8.37 19.65
CA MET A 52 14.93 9.33 20.54
C MET A 52 15.61 9.44 21.92
N ALA A 53 16.36 8.42 22.38
CA ALA A 53 17.27 8.57 23.52
C ALA A 53 18.52 9.39 23.19
N GLU A 54 19.05 9.28 21.96
CA GLU A 54 20.11 10.16 21.47
C GLU A 54 19.64 11.62 21.44
N MET A 55 18.45 11.92 20.89
CA MET A 55 17.89 13.28 20.88
C MET A 55 17.84 13.92 22.26
N ALA A 56 17.43 13.18 23.28
CA ALA A 56 17.40 13.66 24.66
C ALA A 56 18.80 13.85 25.26
N ALA A 57 19.80 13.09 24.82
CA ALA A 57 21.20 13.27 25.21
C ALA A 57 21.85 14.52 24.58
N MET A 58 21.23 15.11 23.55
CA MET A 58 21.72 16.34 22.90
C MET A 58 21.48 17.59 23.75
N GLY A 59 20.41 17.61 24.55
CA GLY A 59 20.08 18.77 25.39
C GLY A 59 19.26 19.85 24.69
N GLU A 60 18.92 20.90 25.44
CA GLU A 60 18.05 22.00 25.02
C GLU A 60 18.55 22.68 23.74
N GLU A 61 19.83 23.05 23.72
CA GLU A 61 20.46 23.76 22.59
C GLU A 61 20.28 23.01 21.26
N GLY A 62 20.31 21.67 21.26
CA GLY A 62 20.23 20.89 20.01
C GLY A 62 18.81 20.86 19.46
N LEU A 63 17.82 20.91 20.34
CA LEU A 63 16.42 21.08 19.94
C LEU A 63 16.14 22.53 19.48
N VAL A 64 16.99 23.50 19.83
CA VAL A 64 16.99 24.86 19.25
C VAL A 64 17.65 24.86 17.86
N GLU A 65 18.83 24.24 17.72
CA GLU A 65 19.57 24.10 16.45
C GLU A 65 18.70 23.41 15.38
N MET A 66 18.12 22.24 15.71
CA MET A 66 17.25 21.46 14.82
C MET A 66 16.03 22.23 14.33
N ALA A 67 15.48 23.07 15.20
CA ALA A 67 14.35 23.94 14.87
C ALA A 67 14.78 25.16 14.02
N GLY A 68 16.05 25.57 14.11
CA GLY A 68 16.67 26.59 13.27
C GLY A 68 16.93 26.13 11.83
N LEU A 69 17.04 24.82 11.56
CA LEU A 69 17.18 24.26 10.21
C LEU A 69 15.90 24.34 9.35
N LEU A 70 14.75 24.68 9.95
CA LEU A 70 13.47 24.74 9.22
C LEU A 70 13.54 25.81 8.13
N SER A 71 13.53 25.35 6.87
CA SER A 71 13.55 26.17 5.66
C SER A 71 12.19 26.81 5.40
N ALA A 72 12.15 27.88 4.58
CA ALA A 72 10.90 28.56 4.27
C ALA A 72 9.95 27.69 3.39
N PRO A 73 8.62 27.93 3.44
CA PRO A 73 7.65 27.16 2.66
C PRO A 73 7.94 27.18 1.15
N GLY A 74 8.24 26.02 0.58
CA GLY A 74 8.58 25.85 -0.84
C GLY A 74 10.06 26.08 -1.19
N GLU A 75 10.90 26.48 -0.22
CA GLU A 75 12.34 26.72 -0.44
C GLU A 75 13.24 25.56 0.03
N GLY A 76 12.74 24.66 0.88
CA GLY A 76 13.47 23.46 1.32
C GLY A 76 12.58 22.31 1.78
N ASP A 77 13.16 21.12 1.95
CA ASP A 77 12.46 19.93 2.44
C ASP A 77 12.57 19.82 3.97
N ASN A 78 11.53 20.26 4.67
CA ASN A 78 11.44 20.18 6.13
C ASN A 78 11.05 18.77 6.63
N THR A 79 10.70 17.80 5.76
CA THR A 79 10.06 16.53 6.15
C THR A 79 10.84 15.74 7.21
N GLY A 80 12.17 15.65 7.07
CA GLY A 80 13.02 14.96 8.06
C GLY A 80 13.01 15.67 9.42
N ILE A 81 13.16 16.99 9.42
CA ILE A 81 13.20 17.84 10.63
C ILE A 81 11.84 17.78 11.35
N GLU A 82 10.74 17.92 10.60
CA GLU A 82 9.39 17.84 11.15
C GLU A 82 9.08 16.45 11.72
N TYR A 83 9.52 15.38 11.05
CA TYR A 83 9.37 14.00 11.54
C TYR A 83 10.14 13.78 12.85
N ALA A 84 11.38 14.27 12.96
CA ALA A 84 12.18 14.10 14.17
C ALA A 84 11.65 14.94 15.34
N LEU A 85 11.39 16.23 15.13
CA LEU A 85 10.86 17.11 16.18
C LEU A 85 9.45 16.69 16.63
N GLY A 86 8.58 16.27 15.70
CA GLY A 86 7.27 15.70 16.00
C GLY A 86 7.37 14.35 16.73
N GLY A 87 8.23 13.45 16.25
CA GLY A 87 8.48 12.15 16.86
C GLY A 87 9.03 12.27 18.28
N PHE A 88 9.96 13.20 18.51
CA PHE A 88 10.52 13.46 19.84
C PHE A 88 9.50 14.08 20.79
N SER A 89 8.72 15.05 20.30
CA SER A 89 7.63 15.65 21.07
C SER A 89 6.62 14.61 21.55
N ALA A 90 6.29 13.63 20.72
CA ALA A 90 5.47 12.49 21.13
C ALA A 90 6.20 11.53 22.11
N TYR A 91 7.49 11.27 21.87
CA TYR A 91 8.32 10.34 22.65
C TYR A 91 8.58 10.79 24.10
N VAL A 92 8.73 12.10 24.35
CA VAL A 92 8.99 12.65 25.70
C VAL A 92 7.75 12.77 26.58
N MET A 93 6.55 12.48 26.05
CA MET A 93 5.29 12.52 26.81
C MET A 93 5.09 11.32 27.75
N GLN A 94 6.01 10.36 27.77
CA GLN A 94 5.99 9.23 28.70
C GLN A 94 6.37 9.71 30.12
N PRO A 95 5.67 9.29 31.21
CA PRO A 95 5.77 9.92 32.53
C PRO A 95 7.18 10.00 33.13
N GLU A 96 8.03 9.02 32.82
CA GLU A 96 9.41 8.93 33.30
C GLU A 96 10.40 9.88 32.59
N ARG A 97 9.95 10.61 31.56
CA ARG A 97 10.78 11.46 30.68
C ARG A 97 10.55 12.97 30.90
N LYS A 98 9.93 13.34 32.03
CA LYS A 98 9.51 14.70 32.36
C LYS A 98 10.58 15.79 32.16
N GLU A 99 11.84 15.51 32.52
CA GLU A 99 12.93 16.48 32.35
C GLU A 99 13.28 16.72 30.87
N TRP A 100 13.13 15.71 30.00
CA TRP A 100 13.31 15.83 28.56
C TRP A 100 12.15 16.59 27.91
N ARG A 101 10.91 16.39 28.38
CA ARG A 101 9.76 17.21 27.99
C ARG A 101 10.00 18.69 28.31
N LYS A 102 10.43 19.00 29.54
CA LYS A 102 10.72 20.38 29.96
C LYS A 102 11.85 21.02 29.14
N MET A 103 12.92 20.28 28.89
CA MET A 103 14.02 20.68 28.00
C MET A 103 13.51 21.02 26.58
N SER A 104 12.66 20.18 25.99
CA SER A 104 12.10 20.44 24.65
C SER A 104 11.19 21.66 24.62
N ALA A 105 10.39 21.90 25.67
CA ALA A 105 9.55 23.10 25.77
C ALA A 105 10.37 24.40 25.80
N ASN A 106 11.45 24.45 26.60
CA ASN A 106 12.37 25.58 26.60
C ASN A 106 12.99 25.81 25.21
N ALA A 107 13.47 24.73 24.58
CA ALA A 107 14.12 24.79 23.27
C ALA A 107 13.19 25.34 22.18
N TYR A 108 11.97 24.82 22.09
CA TYR A 108 11.01 25.28 21.09
C TYR A 108 10.55 26.72 21.33
N CYS A 109 10.49 27.19 22.58
CA CYS A 109 10.29 28.62 22.86
C CYS A 109 11.43 29.51 22.36
N ARG A 110 12.69 29.09 22.55
CA ARG A 110 13.87 29.83 22.07
C ARG A 110 13.96 29.83 20.55
N ALA A 111 13.70 28.68 19.92
CA ALA A 111 13.66 28.59 18.47
C ALA A 111 12.50 29.41 17.86
N LEU A 112 11.33 29.42 18.50
CA LEU A 112 10.17 30.22 18.08
C LEU A 112 10.46 31.73 18.06
N GLN A 113 11.27 32.22 18.99
CA GLN A 113 11.73 33.62 19.01
C GLN A 113 12.71 33.95 17.88
N ASN A 114 13.50 32.97 17.43
CA ASN A 114 14.52 33.13 16.38
C ASN A 114 13.98 32.84 14.97
N ALA A 115 12.91 32.05 14.85
CA ALA A 115 12.30 31.69 13.58
C ALA A 115 11.76 32.94 12.85
N THR A 116 12.06 33.05 11.55
CA THR A 116 11.65 34.18 10.70
C THR A 116 10.26 33.97 10.10
N HIS A 117 10.04 32.82 9.46
CA HIS A 117 8.83 32.51 8.68
C HIS A 117 7.65 32.02 9.54
N GLU A 118 6.44 32.45 9.18
CA GLU A 118 5.22 32.17 9.94
C GLU A 118 4.88 30.68 10.01
N GLU A 119 5.00 29.92 8.92
CA GLU A 119 4.69 28.47 8.97
C GLU A 119 5.67 27.69 9.87
N ASN A 120 6.92 28.14 9.98
CA ASN A 120 7.93 27.52 10.84
C ASN A 120 7.67 27.88 12.31
N LYS A 121 7.27 29.13 12.59
CA LYS A 121 6.72 29.53 13.90
C LYS A 121 5.49 28.67 14.25
N ALA A 122 4.56 28.49 13.31
CA ALA A 122 3.37 27.67 13.49
C ALA A 122 3.72 26.19 13.73
N PHE A 123 4.76 25.65 13.09
CA PHE A 123 5.28 24.31 13.38
C PHE A 123 5.83 24.20 14.82
N LEU A 124 6.67 25.13 15.24
CA LEU A 124 7.25 25.11 16.59
C LEU A 124 6.18 25.33 17.68
N ILE A 125 5.15 26.13 17.39
CA ILE A 125 3.97 26.24 18.24
C ILE A 125 3.18 24.92 18.31
N ARG A 126 3.07 24.14 17.22
CA ARG A 126 2.50 22.77 17.23
C ARG A 126 3.35 21.79 18.06
N GLN A 127 4.68 21.97 18.14
CA GLN A 127 5.52 21.19 19.05
C GLN A 127 5.29 21.60 20.51
N LEU A 128 5.25 22.90 20.81
CA LEU A 128 4.90 23.44 22.13
C LEU A 128 3.50 23.02 22.59
N GLN A 129 2.54 22.84 21.68
CA GLN A 129 1.22 22.27 21.99
C GLN A 129 1.33 20.84 22.58
N THR A 130 2.35 20.08 22.18
CA THR A 130 2.56 18.72 22.66
C THR A 130 3.38 18.70 23.97
N VAL A 131 4.51 19.40 24.02
CA VAL A 131 5.48 19.29 25.13
C VAL A 131 5.37 20.37 26.21
N GLY A 132 4.68 21.49 25.95
CA GLY A 132 4.73 22.70 26.77
C GLY A 132 4.31 22.54 28.23
N ASP A 133 4.78 23.46 29.08
CA ASP A 133 4.29 23.70 30.44
C ASP A 133 4.22 25.21 30.74
N ASP A 134 4.00 25.61 32.00
CA ASP A 134 3.89 27.01 32.43
C ASP A 134 5.06 27.91 32.00
N ALA A 135 6.28 27.37 31.82
CA ALA A 135 7.41 28.16 31.34
C ALA A 135 7.16 28.70 29.91
N ALA A 136 6.51 27.89 29.06
CA ALA A 136 6.24 28.22 27.67
C ALA A 136 5.15 29.29 27.47
N VAL A 137 4.32 29.55 28.49
CA VAL A 137 3.22 30.53 28.40
C VAL A 137 3.72 31.91 27.99
N SER A 138 4.85 32.34 28.57
CA SER A 138 5.45 33.65 28.29
C SER A 138 5.97 33.79 26.85
N CYS A 139 6.42 32.69 26.23
CA CYS A 139 6.89 32.70 24.85
C CYS A 139 5.72 32.67 23.85
N LEU A 140 4.63 31.94 24.18
CA LEU A 140 3.44 31.83 23.34
C LEU A 140 2.56 33.09 23.38
N GLN A 141 2.50 33.81 24.51
CA GLN A 141 1.59 34.95 24.70
C GLN A 141 1.77 36.06 23.64
N GLY A 142 2.97 36.27 23.13
CA GLY A 142 3.25 37.29 22.11
C GLY A 142 2.53 37.07 20.76
N TYR A 143 2.20 35.83 20.43
CA TYR A 143 1.62 35.45 19.13
C TYR A 143 0.08 35.40 19.14
N LEU A 144 -0.58 35.68 20.27
CA LEU A 144 -2.06 35.64 20.37
C LEU A 144 -2.77 36.79 19.65
N GLY A 145 -2.03 37.83 19.24
CA GLY A 145 -2.52 38.95 18.43
C GLY A 145 -2.02 38.96 16.97
N ASP A 146 -1.35 37.89 16.54
CA ASP A 146 -0.84 37.70 15.18
C ASP A 146 -1.87 36.93 14.35
N GLU A 147 -2.33 37.48 13.23
CA GLU A 147 -3.45 36.93 12.44
C GLU A 147 -3.17 35.53 11.88
N ARG A 148 -1.89 35.17 11.63
CA ARG A 148 -1.50 33.83 11.16
C ARG A 148 -1.26 32.87 12.33
N LEU A 149 -0.72 33.36 13.45
CA LEU A 149 -0.18 32.53 14.53
C LEU A 149 -1.09 32.43 15.77
N CYS A 150 -2.12 33.26 15.90
CA CYS A 150 -3.00 33.27 17.07
C CYS A 150 -3.77 31.96 17.27
N GLY A 151 -4.24 31.32 16.19
CA GLY A 151 -4.92 30.02 16.25
C GLY A 151 -4.00 28.88 16.74
N PRO A 152 -2.82 28.67 16.14
CA PRO A 152 -1.78 27.79 16.70
C PRO A 152 -1.43 28.10 18.16
N ALA A 153 -1.17 29.36 18.50
CA ALA A 153 -0.73 29.76 19.84
C ALA A 153 -1.82 29.55 20.90
N ALA A 154 -3.08 29.78 20.54
CA ALA A 154 -4.23 29.50 21.39
C ALA A 154 -4.31 28.00 21.73
N ARG A 155 -4.26 27.11 20.71
CA ARG A 155 -4.27 25.65 20.92
C ARG A 155 -3.09 25.13 21.74
N ALA A 156 -1.92 25.75 21.61
CA ALA A 156 -0.75 25.44 22.43
C ALA A 156 -0.99 25.77 23.91
N LEU A 157 -1.50 26.98 24.22
CA LEU A 157 -1.88 27.36 25.59
C LEU A 157 -3.02 26.50 26.13
N THR A 158 -3.99 26.10 25.30
CA THR A 158 -5.05 25.16 25.67
C THR A 158 -4.51 23.80 26.09
N SER A 159 -3.43 23.33 25.47
CA SER A 159 -2.84 22.02 25.76
C SER A 159 -1.89 22.06 26.97
N ILE A 160 -1.33 23.24 27.31
CA ILE A 160 -0.65 23.51 28.59
C ILE A 160 -1.66 23.53 29.75
N ASN A 161 -2.86 24.08 29.52
CA ASN A 161 -4.02 24.10 30.43
C ASN A 161 -3.73 24.49 31.90
N SER A 162 -3.05 25.62 32.10
CA SER A 162 -2.70 26.11 33.43
C SER A 162 -3.34 27.47 33.76
N PRO A 163 -3.32 27.92 35.03
CA PRO A 163 -3.80 29.24 35.41
C PRO A 163 -3.06 30.37 34.66
N ALA A 164 -1.76 30.22 34.42
CA ALA A 164 -0.97 31.17 33.66
C ALA A 164 -1.40 31.20 32.17
N ALA A 165 -1.51 30.03 31.54
CA ALA A 165 -1.96 29.90 30.15
C ALA A 165 -3.36 30.50 29.95
N SER A 166 -4.28 30.16 30.85
CA SER A 166 -5.66 30.67 30.86
C SER A 166 -5.70 32.18 31.03
N GLN A 167 -4.86 32.74 31.90
CA GLN A 167 -4.79 34.18 32.14
C GLN A 167 -4.20 34.94 30.95
N ALA A 168 -3.25 34.36 30.21
CA ALA A 168 -2.71 34.93 28.97
C ALA A 168 -3.77 34.98 27.85
N LEU A 169 -4.51 33.88 27.64
CA LEU A 169 -5.65 33.82 26.71
C LEU A 169 -6.73 34.86 27.08
N LEU A 170 -7.06 34.98 28.36
CA LEU A 170 -8.06 35.92 28.88
C LEU A 170 -7.64 37.39 28.72
N GLN A 171 -6.33 37.69 28.75
CA GLN A 171 -5.80 39.02 28.44
C GLN A 171 -5.81 39.32 26.93
N ALA A 172 -5.51 38.32 26.09
CA ALA A 172 -5.54 38.47 24.63
C ALA A 172 -6.98 38.71 24.10
N LEU A 173 -7.98 38.00 24.65
CA LEU A 173 -9.39 38.16 24.29
C LEU A 173 -9.89 39.62 24.36
N GLN A 174 -9.36 40.43 25.28
CA GLN A 174 -9.75 41.85 25.43
C GLN A 174 -9.36 42.74 24.24
N LYS A 175 -8.49 42.26 23.35
CA LYS A 175 -7.95 43.01 22.19
C LYS A 175 -8.13 42.28 20.86
N ALA A 176 -8.39 40.97 20.90
CA ALA A 176 -8.57 40.14 19.71
C ALA A 176 -9.86 40.50 18.96
N GLN A 177 -9.80 40.42 17.62
CA GLN A 177 -10.92 40.57 16.70
C GLN A 177 -10.86 39.45 15.64
N GLY A 178 -11.95 39.20 14.92
CA GLY A 178 -12.01 38.21 13.85
C GLY A 178 -11.60 36.79 14.28
N ASP A 179 -10.86 36.08 13.43
CA ASP A 179 -10.47 34.68 13.65
C ASP A 179 -9.57 34.48 14.89
N CYS A 180 -8.80 35.50 15.31
CA CYS A 180 -8.09 35.47 16.59
C CYS A 180 -9.04 35.57 17.79
N GLN A 181 -10.14 36.32 17.68
CA GLN A 181 -11.15 36.37 18.75
C GLN A 181 -11.85 35.02 18.88
N LEU A 182 -12.21 34.38 17.76
CA LEU A 182 -12.74 33.02 17.73
C LEU A 182 -11.75 32.05 18.41
N SER A 183 -10.47 32.09 18.01
CA SER A 183 -9.40 31.27 18.58
C SER A 183 -9.24 31.42 20.09
N MET A 184 -9.35 32.65 20.63
CA MET A 184 -9.30 32.87 22.09
C MET A 184 -10.53 32.32 22.81
N VAL A 185 -11.73 32.44 22.21
CA VAL A 185 -12.98 31.93 22.80
C VAL A 185 -12.98 30.39 22.85
N GLU A 186 -12.59 29.72 21.77
CA GLU A 186 -12.42 28.27 21.72
C GLU A 186 -11.44 27.78 22.79
N ALA A 187 -10.25 28.39 22.85
CA ALA A 187 -9.19 28.04 23.79
C ALA A 187 -9.58 28.24 25.28
N LEU A 188 -10.31 29.31 25.59
CA LEU A 188 -10.84 29.55 26.95
C LEU A 188 -11.97 28.57 27.31
N GLY A 189 -12.72 28.10 26.32
CA GLY A 189 -13.67 27.01 26.46
C GLY A 189 -13.00 25.70 26.85
N ASP A 190 -12.02 25.27 26.06
CA ASP A 190 -11.37 23.96 26.20
C ASP A 190 -10.44 23.84 27.41
N THR A 191 -9.79 24.93 27.83
CA THR A 191 -9.10 25.00 29.14
C THR A 191 -10.07 24.88 30.33
N ARG A 192 -11.36 25.12 30.10
CA ARG A 192 -12.42 25.17 31.11
C ARG A 192 -12.18 26.19 32.23
N HIS A 193 -11.42 27.25 31.96
CA HIS A 193 -11.02 28.20 32.99
C HIS A 193 -12.22 28.99 33.56
N THR A 194 -12.63 28.69 34.79
CA THR A 194 -13.86 29.24 35.40
C THR A 194 -13.88 30.76 35.51
N GLY A 195 -12.72 31.43 35.59
CA GLY A 195 -12.61 32.88 35.57
C GLY A 195 -12.97 33.53 34.23
N ALA A 196 -12.90 32.79 33.12
CA ALA A 196 -13.18 33.31 31.78
C ALA A 196 -14.68 33.53 31.51
N ALA A 197 -15.56 32.82 32.22
CA ALA A 197 -17.01 32.89 32.00
C ALA A 197 -17.58 34.31 32.08
N SER A 198 -17.02 35.17 32.95
CA SER A 198 -17.40 36.58 33.08
C SER A 198 -17.09 37.41 31.81
N ALA A 199 -15.93 37.16 31.19
CA ALA A 199 -15.51 37.87 29.98
C ALA A 199 -16.15 37.32 28.70
N LEU A 200 -16.55 36.05 28.71
CA LEU A 200 -17.24 35.38 27.61
C LEU A 200 -18.74 35.70 27.58
N ALA A 201 -19.40 35.83 28.73
CA ALA A 201 -20.85 36.03 28.81
C ALA A 201 -21.41 37.18 27.93
N PRO A 202 -20.76 38.35 27.77
CA PRO A 202 -21.23 39.40 26.85
C PRO A 202 -21.22 38.99 25.36
N LEU A 203 -20.32 38.09 24.95
CA LEU A 203 -20.14 37.71 23.54
C LEU A 203 -21.28 36.80 23.02
N THR A 204 -22.09 36.21 23.89
CA THR A 204 -23.31 35.47 23.49
C THR A 204 -24.40 36.37 22.89
N SER A 205 -24.27 37.68 23.05
CA SER A 205 -25.14 38.68 22.42
C SER A 205 -24.57 39.25 21.11
N SER A 206 -23.49 38.65 20.58
CA SER A 206 -22.88 39.09 19.33
C SER A 206 -23.81 38.93 18.12
N GLN A 207 -23.72 39.90 17.21
CA GLN A 207 -24.32 39.81 15.88
C GLN A 207 -23.52 38.88 14.95
N ASP A 208 -22.23 38.64 15.26
CA ASP A 208 -21.47 37.55 14.63
C ASP A 208 -21.98 36.21 15.18
N GLU A 209 -22.60 35.44 14.28
CA GLU A 209 -23.15 34.13 14.53
C GLU A 209 -22.10 33.09 14.95
N LYS A 210 -20.92 33.08 14.30
CA LYS A 210 -19.84 32.14 14.62
C LYS A 210 -19.33 32.41 16.03
N LEU A 211 -19.10 33.68 16.35
CA LEU A 211 -18.66 34.11 17.68
C LEU A 211 -19.71 33.76 18.74
N ARG A 212 -21.00 33.96 18.46
CA ARG A 212 -22.11 33.59 19.36
C ARG A 212 -22.12 32.08 19.66
N LYS A 213 -22.12 31.23 18.62
CA LYS A 213 -22.14 29.76 18.75
C LYS A 213 -20.93 29.25 19.53
N LEU A 214 -19.73 29.71 19.17
CA LEU A 214 -18.47 29.34 19.81
C LEU A 214 -18.40 29.82 21.28
N THR A 215 -18.98 30.98 21.60
CA THR A 215 -19.08 31.46 22.99
C THR A 215 -19.99 30.58 23.84
N LEU A 216 -21.14 30.15 23.30
CA LEU A 216 -22.03 29.22 24.01
C LEU A 216 -21.32 27.88 24.29
N TYR A 217 -20.62 27.32 23.29
CA TYR A 217 -19.79 26.13 23.43
C TYR A 217 -18.69 26.28 24.50
N ALA A 218 -18.01 27.43 24.52
CA ALA A 218 -16.96 27.72 25.49
C ALA A 218 -17.50 27.80 26.92
N LEU A 219 -18.59 28.53 27.14
CA LEU A 219 -19.29 28.60 28.44
C LEU A 219 -19.75 27.23 28.93
N ALA A 220 -20.19 26.35 28.00
CA ALA A 220 -20.58 24.99 28.32
C ALA A 220 -19.42 24.10 28.76
N ASN A 221 -18.25 24.18 28.12
CA ASN A 221 -17.07 23.42 28.53
C ASN A 221 -16.47 23.93 29.85
N ILE A 222 -16.48 25.25 30.08
CA ILE A 222 -16.06 25.87 31.36
C ILE A 222 -16.92 25.41 32.52
N ALA A 223 -18.24 25.23 32.30
CA ALA A 223 -19.19 24.78 33.30
C ALA A 223 -19.16 25.57 34.63
N ASN A 224 -18.94 26.88 34.56
CA ASN A 224 -19.15 27.77 35.68
C ASN A 224 -20.68 27.93 35.89
N PRO A 225 -21.23 27.70 37.10
CA PRO A 225 -22.66 27.83 37.39
C PRO A 225 -23.31 29.16 36.99
N SER A 226 -22.56 30.27 36.89
CA SER A 226 -23.08 31.54 36.37
C SER A 226 -23.58 31.46 34.91
N SER A 227 -23.12 30.45 34.16
CA SER A 227 -23.50 30.22 32.76
C SER A 227 -24.86 29.51 32.62
N GLU A 228 -25.41 28.88 33.67
CA GLU A 228 -26.64 28.08 33.57
C GLU A 228 -27.80 28.88 32.97
N ALA A 229 -28.03 30.11 33.46
CA ALA A 229 -29.13 30.95 32.99
C ALA A 229 -29.00 31.37 31.51
N ILE A 230 -27.77 31.53 31.01
CA ILE A 230 -27.50 31.91 29.62
C ILE A 230 -27.78 30.71 28.70
N LEU A 231 -27.23 29.54 29.04
CA LEU A 231 -27.35 28.33 28.24
C LEU A 231 -28.77 27.74 28.30
N ALA A 232 -29.43 27.81 29.46
CA ALA A 232 -30.82 27.41 29.63
C ALA A 232 -31.77 28.27 28.79
N LYS A 233 -31.53 29.59 28.73
CA LYS A 233 -32.30 30.53 27.91
C LYS A 233 -32.10 30.25 26.42
N ALA A 234 -30.85 30.08 25.97
CA ALA A 234 -30.57 29.77 24.56
C ALA A 234 -31.24 28.45 24.11
N ALA A 235 -31.21 27.40 24.93
CA ALA A 235 -31.91 26.14 24.65
C ALA A 235 -33.45 26.26 24.73
N GLU A 236 -34.00 27.23 25.47
CA GLU A 236 -35.44 27.52 25.51
C GLU A 236 -35.91 28.33 24.30
N GLU A 237 -35.05 29.23 23.79
CA GLU A 237 -35.28 29.99 22.54
C GLU A 237 -35.22 29.09 21.30
N ASP A 238 -34.31 28.11 21.27
CA ASP A 238 -34.25 26.98 20.31
C ASP A 238 -35.36 25.92 20.54
N GLN A 239 -36.24 26.10 21.53
CA GLN A 239 -37.33 25.15 21.83
C GLN A 239 -36.83 23.71 22.07
N TYR A 240 -35.64 23.51 22.63
CA TYR A 240 -35.03 22.20 22.88
C TYR A 240 -34.82 21.30 21.63
N LYS A 241 -34.63 21.91 20.46
CA LYS A 241 -34.41 21.21 19.18
C LYS A 241 -32.94 20.83 18.98
N TYR A 242 -32.59 20.42 17.78
CA TYR A 242 -31.21 20.16 17.36
C TYR A 242 -31.05 20.80 15.98
N ASP A 243 -30.48 22.00 15.97
CA ASP A 243 -30.55 22.96 14.87
C ASP A 243 -29.16 23.43 14.40
N GLU A 244 -29.07 24.58 13.73
CA GLU A 244 -27.80 25.17 13.32
C GLU A 244 -27.10 25.95 14.45
N ASP A 245 -27.81 26.51 15.44
CA ASP A 245 -27.22 27.19 16.60
C ASP A 245 -26.72 26.23 17.69
N ASN A 246 -27.19 24.97 17.71
CA ASN A 246 -26.76 23.90 18.61
C ASN A 246 -26.87 24.25 20.11
N ALA A 247 -27.73 25.20 20.47
CA ALA A 247 -27.86 25.74 21.82
C ALA A 247 -28.28 24.66 22.83
N THR A 248 -29.21 23.80 22.43
CA THR A 248 -29.69 22.67 23.24
C THR A 248 -28.62 21.60 23.47
N ALA A 249 -27.87 21.24 22.43
CA ALA A 249 -26.74 20.30 22.55
C ALA A 249 -25.65 20.86 23.48
N THR A 250 -25.40 22.16 23.38
CA THR A 250 -24.48 22.93 24.21
C THR A 250 -24.91 22.94 25.69
N TYR A 251 -26.21 23.07 25.98
CA TYR A 251 -26.72 23.03 27.34
C TYR A 251 -26.65 21.61 27.96
N LEU A 252 -26.82 20.55 27.15
CA LEU A 252 -26.56 19.16 27.56
C LEU A 252 -25.07 18.90 27.85
N LEU A 253 -24.16 19.49 27.05
CA LEU A 253 -22.72 19.45 27.31
C LEU A 253 -22.38 20.14 28.63
N PHE A 254 -22.94 21.32 28.91
CA PHE A 254 -22.80 22.02 30.19
C PHE A 254 -23.25 21.17 31.38
N ALA A 255 -24.41 20.50 31.29
CA ALA A 255 -24.88 19.59 32.33
C ALA A 255 -23.89 18.44 32.58
N LYS A 256 -23.37 17.80 31.51
CA LYS A 256 -22.34 16.77 31.64
C LYS A 256 -21.06 17.31 32.30
N ARG A 257 -20.60 18.50 31.91
CA ARG A 257 -19.39 19.14 32.43
C ARG A 257 -19.53 19.57 33.90
N LEU A 258 -20.72 20.01 34.33
CA LEU A 258 -21.02 20.23 35.75
C LEU A 258 -20.85 18.94 36.57
N ALA A 259 -21.29 17.78 36.05
CA ALA A 259 -21.09 16.50 36.73
C ALA A 259 -19.61 16.08 36.76
N GLU A 260 -18.86 16.27 35.66
CA GLU A 260 -17.39 16.08 35.64
C GLU A 260 -16.70 16.96 36.70
N ASN A 261 -17.21 18.17 36.95
CA ASN A 261 -16.74 19.11 37.99
C ASN A 261 -17.32 18.80 39.39
N GLY A 262 -17.96 17.65 39.60
CA GLY A 262 -18.50 17.21 40.91
C GLY A 262 -19.88 17.76 41.27
N GLN A 263 -20.50 18.60 40.44
CA GLN A 263 -21.82 19.20 40.67
C GLN A 263 -22.96 18.31 40.13
N GLN A 264 -22.86 17.00 40.32
CA GLN A 264 -23.81 15.99 39.82
C GLN A 264 -25.29 16.30 40.13
N PRO A 265 -25.70 16.77 41.33
CA PRO A 265 -27.11 17.11 41.59
C PRO A 265 -27.66 18.24 40.70
N GLN A 266 -26.80 19.18 40.29
CA GLN A 266 -27.16 20.27 39.37
C GLN A 266 -27.26 19.75 37.93
N ALA A 267 -26.32 18.89 37.52
CA ALA A 267 -26.35 18.20 36.23
C ALA A 267 -27.62 17.33 36.05
N GLU A 268 -27.99 16.55 37.07
CA GLU A 268 -29.21 15.74 37.06
C GLU A 268 -30.47 16.61 37.01
N LYS A 269 -30.53 17.71 37.77
CA LYS A 269 -31.63 18.68 37.71
C LYS A 269 -31.79 19.26 36.30
N ILE A 270 -30.69 19.62 35.62
CA ILE A 270 -30.71 20.14 34.25
C ILE A 270 -31.18 19.05 33.28
N ALA A 271 -30.59 17.85 33.32
CA ALA A 271 -30.98 16.75 32.45
C ALA A 271 -32.45 16.35 32.64
N GLN A 272 -32.94 16.33 33.88
CA GLN A 272 -34.34 16.04 34.21
C GLN A 272 -35.31 17.14 33.76
N SER A 273 -34.86 18.40 33.75
CA SER A 273 -35.60 19.55 33.21
C SER A 273 -35.70 19.48 31.68
N ILE A 274 -34.60 19.17 30.99
CA ILE A 274 -34.59 18.95 29.54
C ILE A 274 -35.48 17.74 29.20
N LEU A 275 -35.41 16.65 29.95
CA LEU A 275 -36.23 15.44 29.73
C LEU A 275 -37.74 15.69 29.90
N SER A 276 -38.14 16.64 30.74
CA SER A 276 -39.56 16.99 30.96
C SER A 276 -40.08 18.06 30.02
N LYS A 277 -39.21 18.92 29.45
CA LYS A 277 -39.59 19.92 28.43
C LYS A 277 -39.51 19.36 26.99
N ALA A 278 -38.45 18.64 26.65
CA ALA A 278 -38.22 18.05 25.33
C ALA A 278 -39.16 16.84 25.10
N THR A 279 -40.39 17.12 24.69
CA THR A 279 -41.51 16.17 24.65
C THR A 279 -42.18 16.02 23.28
N ALA A 280 -41.91 16.93 22.35
CA ALA A 280 -42.37 16.86 20.96
C ALA A 280 -41.62 15.78 20.15
N GLU A 281 -42.12 15.45 18.97
CA GLU A 281 -41.62 14.35 18.14
C GLU A 281 -40.25 14.67 17.55
N GLU A 282 -40.04 15.90 17.07
CA GLU A 282 -38.75 16.38 16.54
C GLU A 282 -37.66 16.53 17.61
N GLN A 283 -38.03 16.49 18.90
CA GLN A 283 -37.11 16.61 20.03
C GLN A 283 -36.60 15.25 20.54
N VAL A 284 -36.91 14.14 19.85
CA VAL A 284 -36.57 12.77 20.29
C VAL A 284 -35.07 12.57 20.54
N HIS A 285 -34.19 13.21 19.75
CA HIS A 285 -32.74 13.14 19.93
C HIS A 285 -32.29 13.87 21.21
N THR A 286 -32.76 15.10 21.44
CA THR A 286 -32.54 15.86 22.69
C THR A 286 -32.99 15.07 23.91
N ARG A 287 -34.21 14.53 23.86
CA ARG A 287 -34.80 13.73 24.94
C ARG A 287 -33.98 12.46 25.21
N THR A 288 -33.48 11.82 24.15
CA THR A 288 -32.61 10.63 24.24
C THR A 288 -31.25 10.96 24.86
N ALA A 289 -30.65 12.10 24.52
CA ALA A 289 -29.39 12.56 25.10
C ALA A 289 -29.54 12.91 26.60
N ALA A 290 -30.64 13.56 26.99
CA ALA A 290 -30.98 13.80 28.39
C ALA A 290 -31.18 12.48 29.18
N LEU A 291 -31.87 11.50 28.58
CA LEU A 291 -32.05 10.16 29.17
C LEU A 291 -30.71 9.43 29.35
N LYS A 292 -29.80 9.54 28.38
CA LYS A 292 -28.45 8.95 28.47
C LYS A 292 -27.64 9.57 29.60
N LEU A 293 -27.68 10.90 29.74
CA LEU A 293 -26.96 11.60 30.79
C LEU A 293 -27.47 11.18 32.18
N LEU A 294 -28.79 11.10 32.39
CA LEU A 294 -29.36 10.58 33.63
C LEU A 294 -28.97 9.13 33.90
N ALA A 295 -28.97 8.26 32.88
CA ALA A 295 -28.53 6.87 33.00
C ALA A 295 -27.04 6.76 33.42
N ASP A 296 -26.15 7.59 32.88
CA ASP A 296 -24.72 7.58 33.20
C ASP A 296 -24.41 8.10 34.61
N LEU A 297 -25.15 9.12 35.06
CA LEU A 297 -24.99 9.74 36.39
C LEU A 297 -25.57 8.85 37.50
N GLN A 298 -26.79 8.36 37.32
CA GLN A 298 -27.52 7.58 38.32
C GLN A 298 -27.21 6.08 38.26
N LYS A 299 -26.68 5.57 37.14
CA LYS A 299 -26.28 4.17 36.92
C LYS A 299 -27.44 3.22 37.25
N GLU A 300 -27.27 2.31 38.21
CA GLU A 300 -28.32 1.39 38.67
C GLU A 300 -29.58 2.09 39.23
N GLN A 301 -29.45 3.31 39.74
CA GLN A 301 -30.60 4.08 40.26
C GLN A 301 -31.52 4.57 39.13
N SER A 302 -31.00 4.70 37.91
CA SER A 302 -31.78 5.09 36.71
C SER A 302 -32.81 4.04 36.26
N MET A 303 -32.80 2.82 36.82
CA MET A 303 -33.60 1.71 36.30
C MET A 303 -35.10 1.99 36.25
N ASN A 304 -35.66 2.73 37.21
CA ASN A 304 -37.08 3.08 37.17
C ASN A 304 -37.39 4.00 35.97
N LEU A 305 -36.54 5.00 35.71
CA LEU A 305 -36.65 5.94 34.59
C LEU A 305 -36.51 5.21 33.24
N LEU A 306 -35.55 4.30 33.12
CA LEU A 306 -35.33 3.51 31.90
C LEU A 306 -36.44 2.48 31.66
N VAL A 307 -36.97 1.85 32.72
CA VAL A 307 -38.15 0.97 32.65
C VAL A 307 -39.40 1.74 32.24
N GLU A 308 -39.55 3.00 32.65
CA GLU A 308 -40.63 3.87 32.17
C GLU A 308 -40.46 4.20 30.68
N ALA A 309 -39.29 4.75 30.31
CA ALA A 309 -38.93 5.15 28.95
C ALA A 309 -39.05 4.00 27.93
N ALA A 310 -38.72 2.76 28.31
CA ALA A 310 -38.90 1.56 27.51
C ALA A 310 -40.38 1.11 27.33
N GLY A 311 -41.36 1.97 27.64
CA GLY A 311 -42.75 1.82 27.19
C GLY A 311 -43.32 3.08 26.52
N ASN A 312 -42.45 3.95 26.01
CA ASN A 312 -42.86 5.09 25.18
C ASN A 312 -43.39 4.60 23.81
N PRO A 313 -44.39 5.26 23.20
CA PRO A 313 -44.84 4.91 21.85
C PRO A 313 -43.73 5.07 20.78
N ASN A 314 -42.86 6.07 20.90
CA ASN A 314 -41.76 6.29 19.94
C ASN A 314 -40.73 5.14 20.01
N PRO A 315 -40.44 4.45 18.89
CA PRO A 315 -39.59 3.26 18.89
C PRO A 315 -38.11 3.56 19.11
N GLU A 316 -37.60 4.70 18.63
CA GLU A 316 -36.20 5.09 18.81
C GLU A 316 -35.89 5.34 20.28
N TYR A 317 -36.76 6.08 20.96
CA TYR A 317 -36.63 6.40 22.38
C TYR A 317 -36.70 5.13 23.26
N ARG A 318 -37.56 4.15 22.93
CA ARG A 318 -37.54 2.83 23.60
C ARG A 318 -36.22 2.08 23.35
N ALA A 319 -35.79 2.01 22.08
CA ALA A 319 -34.58 1.29 21.72
C ALA A 319 -33.34 1.87 22.41
N ALA A 320 -33.29 3.20 22.56
CA ALA A 320 -32.30 3.90 23.37
C ALA A 320 -32.41 3.53 24.85
N ALA A 321 -33.59 3.59 25.47
CA ALA A 321 -33.79 3.22 26.88
C ALA A 321 -33.35 1.77 27.18
N LEU A 322 -33.68 0.82 26.29
CA LEU A 322 -33.24 -0.58 26.36
C LEU A 322 -31.72 -0.73 26.23
N LYS A 323 -31.10 0.01 25.30
CA LYS A 323 -29.65 0.04 25.10
C LYS A 323 -28.91 0.63 26.31
N PHE A 324 -29.47 1.65 26.95
CA PHE A 324 -28.88 2.33 28.10
C PHE A 324 -29.07 1.55 29.41
N ALA A 325 -30.08 0.68 29.49
CA ALA A 325 -30.28 -0.18 30.65
C ALA A 325 -29.28 -1.33 30.75
N ALA A 326 -28.90 -1.92 29.61
CA ALA A 326 -28.11 -3.16 29.57
C ALA A 326 -26.77 -3.14 30.36
N PRO A 327 -25.98 -2.04 30.39
CA PRO A 327 -24.74 -1.97 31.18
C PRO A 327 -24.93 -1.88 32.70
N TYR A 328 -26.16 -1.59 33.17
CA TYR A 328 -26.49 -1.33 34.57
C TYR A 328 -27.50 -2.33 35.14
N LEU A 329 -27.72 -3.45 34.46
CA LEU A 329 -28.58 -4.54 34.95
C LEU A 329 -27.88 -5.35 36.05
N THR A 330 -28.58 -5.52 37.17
CA THR A 330 -28.18 -6.37 38.29
C THR A 330 -29.25 -7.41 38.57
N ALA A 331 -28.93 -8.41 39.40
CA ALA A 331 -29.88 -9.46 39.77
C ALA A 331 -31.17 -8.88 40.38
N ASP A 332 -31.03 -7.86 41.22
CA ASP A 332 -32.12 -7.22 41.96
C ASP A 332 -32.98 -6.32 41.06
N ASN A 333 -32.36 -5.48 40.22
CA ASN A 333 -33.09 -4.53 39.38
C ASN A 333 -33.73 -5.19 38.13
N THR A 334 -33.26 -6.37 37.73
CA THR A 334 -33.87 -7.20 36.66
C THR A 334 -35.36 -7.51 36.92
N ALA A 335 -35.78 -7.57 38.20
CA ALA A 335 -37.18 -7.78 38.56
C ALA A 335 -38.12 -6.67 38.02
N LEU A 336 -37.62 -5.43 37.87
CA LEU A 336 -38.38 -4.30 37.31
C LEU A 336 -38.66 -4.53 35.81
N TRP A 337 -37.65 -4.96 35.06
CA TRP A 337 -37.75 -5.29 33.65
C TRP A 337 -38.69 -6.48 33.40
N VAL A 338 -38.58 -7.53 34.23
CA VAL A 338 -39.50 -8.68 34.20
C VAL A 338 -40.94 -8.27 34.59
N LYS A 339 -41.14 -7.23 35.40
CA LYS A 339 -42.47 -6.67 35.73
C LYS A 339 -43.06 -5.82 34.60
N LYS A 340 -42.23 -5.08 33.86
CA LYS A 340 -42.62 -4.33 32.65
C LYS A 340 -42.95 -5.27 31.48
N GLN A 341 -42.09 -6.26 31.23
CA GLN A 341 -42.25 -7.30 30.20
C GLN A 341 -43.62 -8.00 30.24
N LYS A 342 -44.15 -8.26 31.45
CA LYS A 342 -45.47 -8.90 31.67
C LYS A 342 -46.68 -7.98 31.47
N LYS A 343 -46.46 -6.69 31.21
CA LYS A 343 -47.50 -5.65 31.06
C LYS A 343 -47.42 -4.89 29.73
N ALA A 344 -46.45 -5.24 28.90
CA ALA A 344 -46.22 -4.65 27.59
C ALA A 344 -47.11 -5.31 26.52
N ASP A 345 -47.23 -4.66 25.37
CA ASP A 345 -47.65 -5.30 24.12
C ASP A 345 -46.57 -6.28 23.60
N ALA A 346 -46.91 -7.07 22.58
CA ALA A 346 -46.02 -8.10 22.03
C ALA A 346 -44.68 -7.57 21.50
N GLN A 347 -44.66 -6.40 20.86
CA GLN A 347 -43.43 -5.82 20.33
C GLN A 347 -42.51 -5.41 21.47
N VAL A 348 -43.00 -4.60 22.41
CA VAL A 348 -42.22 -4.12 23.56
C VAL A 348 -41.82 -5.28 24.48
N GLN A 349 -42.68 -6.30 24.61
CA GLN A 349 -42.37 -7.55 25.31
C GLN A 349 -41.20 -8.30 24.66
N ALA A 350 -41.18 -8.45 23.33
CA ALA A 350 -40.09 -9.09 22.60
C ALA A 350 -38.78 -8.28 22.62
N GLU A 351 -38.88 -6.94 22.56
CA GLU A 351 -37.74 -6.01 22.69
C GLU A 351 -37.06 -6.14 24.07
N ILE A 352 -37.84 -6.15 25.17
CA ILE A 352 -37.32 -6.34 26.54
C ILE A 352 -36.70 -7.73 26.70
N ILE A 353 -37.34 -8.80 26.21
CA ILE A 353 -36.80 -10.17 26.25
C ILE A 353 -35.45 -10.24 25.51
N THR A 354 -35.35 -9.60 24.34
CA THR A 354 -34.12 -9.56 23.54
C THR A 354 -33.00 -8.80 24.26
N MET A 355 -33.33 -7.69 24.93
CA MET A 355 -32.39 -6.91 25.74
C MET A 355 -31.86 -7.73 26.93
N LEU A 356 -32.75 -8.36 27.71
CA LEU A 356 -32.38 -9.26 28.81
C LEU A 356 -31.51 -10.42 28.34
N GLY A 357 -31.84 -11.02 27.19
CA GLY A 357 -31.04 -12.08 26.57
C GLY A 357 -29.64 -11.64 26.13
N LYS A 358 -29.46 -10.37 25.74
CA LYS A 358 -28.14 -9.80 25.37
C LYS A 358 -27.32 -9.36 26.57
N SER A 359 -27.94 -8.94 27.67
CA SER A 359 -27.24 -8.46 28.87
C SER A 359 -26.69 -9.56 29.78
N GLY A 360 -27.12 -10.82 29.60
CA GLY A 360 -26.70 -11.93 30.47
C GLY A 360 -27.42 -11.99 31.81
N ALA A 361 -28.53 -11.25 31.98
CA ALA A 361 -29.33 -11.19 33.20
C ALA A 361 -30.02 -12.52 33.55
N LYS A 362 -29.26 -13.50 34.07
CA LYS A 362 -29.71 -14.88 34.30
C LYS A 362 -30.93 -15.00 35.22
N SER A 363 -31.16 -14.06 36.14
CA SER A 363 -32.37 -14.02 36.98
C SER A 363 -33.67 -13.82 36.18
N ALA A 364 -33.59 -13.35 34.93
CA ALA A 364 -34.74 -13.28 34.02
C ALA A 364 -35.13 -14.63 33.39
N LEU A 365 -34.27 -15.68 33.43
CA LEU A 365 -34.49 -16.94 32.72
C LEU A 365 -35.88 -17.57 32.96
N PRO A 366 -36.42 -17.67 34.20
CA PRO A 366 -37.76 -18.25 34.41
C PRO A 366 -38.91 -17.44 33.79
N ALA A 367 -38.72 -16.13 33.55
CA ALA A 367 -39.69 -15.31 32.84
C ALA A 367 -39.58 -15.51 31.31
N VAL A 368 -38.34 -15.63 30.81
CA VAL A 368 -38.06 -15.93 29.39
C VAL A 368 -38.56 -17.33 29.01
N GLU A 369 -38.35 -18.35 29.85
CA GLU A 369 -38.90 -19.70 29.63
C GLU A 369 -40.43 -19.76 29.66
N LYS A 370 -41.09 -18.83 30.36
CA LYS A 370 -42.54 -18.67 30.29
C LYS A 370 -42.97 -18.09 28.93
N ALA A 371 -42.21 -17.14 28.39
CA ALA A 371 -42.47 -16.50 27.10
C ALA A 371 -42.25 -17.41 25.88
N LEU A 372 -41.52 -18.53 26.02
CA LEU A 372 -41.46 -19.61 25.00
C LEU A 372 -42.85 -20.19 24.63
N LYS A 373 -43.87 -19.93 25.45
CA LYS A 373 -45.25 -20.42 25.27
C LYS A 373 -46.25 -19.28 25.06
N ASP A 374 -45.78 -18.08 24.70
CA ASP A 374 -46.67 -16.97 24.42
C ASP A 374 -47.52 -17.24 23.15
N LYS A 375 -48.71 -16.66 23.10
CA LYS A 375 -49.57 -16.71 21.90
C LYS A 375 -48.90 -16.01 20.72
N ASP A 376 -48.11 -14.97 21.00
CA ASP A 376 -47.45 -14.16 19.99
C ASP A 376 -46.13 -14.78 19.51
N MET A 377 -45.92 -14.83 18.20
CA MET A 377 -44.75 -15.46 17.60
C MET A 377 -43.48 -14.62 17.75
N GLN A 378 -43.57 -13.29 17.67
CA GLN A 378 -42.43 -12.40 17.87
C GLN A 378 -41.87 -12.55 19.29
N VAL A 379 -42.78 -12.68 20.27
CA VAL A 379 -42.43 -12.99 21.67
C VAL A 379 -41.76 -14.35 21.81
N ARG A 380 -42.30 -15.42 21.18
CA ARG A 380 -41.68 -16.77 21.25
C ARG A 380 -40.29 -16.79 20.63
N LEU A 381 -40.09 -16.20 19.45
CA LEU A 381 -38.79 -16.16 18.77
C LEU A 381 -37.75 -15.37 19.57
N ALA A 382 -38.13 -14.22 20.15
CA ALA A 382 -37.28 -13.48 21.08
C ALA A 382 -36.93 -14.31 22.33
N ALA A 383 -37.90 -15.04 22.88
CA ALA A 383 -37.71 -15.90 24.04
C ALA A 383 -36.77 -17.08 23.77
N ILE A 384 -36.81 -17.69 22.58
CA ILE A 384 -35.87 -18.74 22.17
C ILE A 384 -34.43 -18.21 22.16
N GLY A 385 -34.19 -17.08 21.48
CA GLY A 385 -32.86 -16.46 21.39
C GLY A 385 -32.34 -15.87 22.71
N ALA A 386 -33.23 -15.55 23.66
CA ALA A 386 -32.86 -15.12 25.00
C ALA A 386 -32.60 -16.32 25.94
N ALA A 387 -33.41 -17.38 25.87
CA ALA A 387 -33.26 -18.57 26.71
C ALA A 387 -31.91 -19.27 26.47
N GLY A 388 -31.50 -19.43 25.21
CA GLY A 388 -30.19 -20.00 24.88
C GLY A 388 -29.02 -19.20 25.46
N ARG A 389 -29.08 -17.86 25.39
CA ARG A 389 -28.04 -16.99 25.97
C ARG A 389 -28.01 -17.02 27.50
N LEU A 390 -29.16 -17.01 28.16
CA LEU A 390 -29.26 -16.90 29.62
C LEU A 390 -29.09 -18.23 30.37
N GLY A 391 -29.71 -19.30 29.88
CA GLY A 391 -29.68 -20.61 30.53
C GLY A 391 -28.53 -21.50 30.07
N GLN A 392 -28.01 -21.30 28.85
CA GLN A 392 -27.06 -22.22 28.22
C GLN A 392 -27.63 -23.65 28.32
N GLU A 393 -26.88 -24.63 28.84
CA GLU A 393 -27.34 -26.01 28.98
C GLU A 393 -28.63 -26.17 29.83
N GLU A 394 -28.92 -25.26 30.76
CA GLU A 394 -30.12 -25.29 31.60
C GLU A 394 -31.41 -25.08 30.77
N ALA A 395 -31.31 -24.33 29.66
CA ALA A 395 -32.45 -24.05 28.78
C ALA A 395 -32.77 -25.20 27.80
N LEU A 396 -31.88 -26.17 27.63
CA LEU A 396 -32.02 -27.25 26.63
C LEU A 396 -33.35 -28.02 26.72
N PRO A 397 -33.84 -28.44 27.91
CA PRO A 397 -35.13 -29.16 27.99
C PRO A 397 -36.31 -28.31 27.49
N SER A 398 -36.27 -27.00 27.71
CA SER A 398 -37.29 -26.05 27.26
C SER A 398 -37.15 -25.74 25.76
N LEU A 399 -35.93 -25.55 25.25
CA LEU A 399 -35.65 -25.34 23.83
C LEU A 399 -36.06 -26.56 22.99
N PHE A 400 -35.61 -27.77 23.36
CA PHE A 400 -36.01 -29.02 22.69
C PHE A 400 -37.53 -29.29 22.79
N LYS A 401 -38.18 -28.95 23.91
CA LYS A 401 -39.64 -29.05 24.04
C LYS A 401 -40.40 -28.04 23.17
N THR A 402 -39.80 -26.88 22.91
CA THR A 402 -40.34 -25.87 21.98
C THR A 402 -40.17 -26.37 20.54
N MET A 403 -38.96 -26.77 20.16
CA MET A 403 -38.62 -27.33 18.84
C MET A 403 -39.47 -28.55 18.44
N ARG A 404 -39.81 -29.44 19.39
CA ARG A 404 -40.69 -30.59 19.15
C ARG A 404 -42.16 -30.21 18.89
N LYS A 405 -42.59 -28.99 19.25
CA LYS A 405 -44.00 -28.57 19.25
C LYS A 405 -44.31 -27.33 18.38
N GLY A 406 -43.28 -26.61 17.93
CA GLY A 406 -43.41 -25.44 17.05
C GLY A 406 -43.37 -25.81 15.56
N GLY A 407 -43.38 -24.78 14.73
CA GLY A 407 -43.20 -24.84 13.28
C GLY A 407 -41.73 -24.76 12.86
N GLU A 408 -41.52 -24.40 11.59
CA GLU A 408 -40.19 -24.30 10.98
C GLU A 408 -39.41 -23.08 11.52
N GLU A 409 -40.10 -21.97 11.81
CA GLU A 409 -39.52 -20.75 12.39
C GLU A 409 -38.99 -20.97 13.81
N GLU A 410 -39.73 -21.68 14.67
CA GLU A 410 -39.25 -22.03 16.01
C GLU A 410 -38.11 -23.06 15.97
N ALA A 411 -38.11 -23.97 14.99
CA ALA A 411 -37.01 -24.92 14.81
C ALA A 411 -35.71 -24.21 14.38
N VAL A 412 -35.77 -23.31 13.40
CA VAL A 412 -34.64 -22.47 12.96
C VAL A 412 -34.15 -21.54 14.09
N ALA A 413 -35.07 -20.95 14.86
CA ALA A 413 -34.69 -20.14 16.02
C ALA A 413 -33.97 -20.98 17.09
N VAL A 414 -34.40 -22.23 17.33
CA VAL A 414 -33.72 -23.14 18.27
C VAL A 414 -32.35 -23.58 17.75
N LYS A 415 -32.18 -23.90 16.46
CA LYS A 415 -30.84 -24.10 15.85
C LYS A 415 -29.93 -22.91 16.14
N ASN A 416 -30.39 -21.70 15.82
CA ASN A 416 -29.60 -20.48 15.99
C ASN A 416 -29.26 -20.20 17.46
N ALA A 417 -30.11 -20.61 18.41
CA ALA A 417 -29.79 -20.58 19.84
C ALA A 417 -28.72 -21.62 20.22
N LEU A 418 -28.86 -22.88 19.76
CA LEU A 418 -27.91 -23.97 20.05
C LEU A 418 -26.50 -23.70 19.51
N LEU A 419 -26.39 -23.03 18.36
CA LEU A 419 -25.10 -22.66 17.76
C LEU A 419 -24.33 -21.62 18.59
N ILE A 420 -25.01 -20.70 19.28
CA ILE A 420 -24.36 -19.69 20.14
C ILE A 420 -24.17 -20.15 21.59
N MET A 421 -24.56 -21.38 21.93
CA MET A 421 -24.48 -21.92 23.29
C MET A 421 -23.13 -22.59 23.58
N LYS A 422 -22.57 -22.26 24.75
CA LYS A 422 -21.32 -22.79 25.28
C LYS A 422 -21.59 -24.05 26.11
N GLY A 423 -20.70 -25.04 25.98
CA GLY A 423 -20.83 -26.36 26.60
C GLY A 423 -20.16 -27.42 25.75
N GLU A 424 -19.39 -28.32 26.36
CA GLU A 424 -18.69 -29.39 25.66
C GLU A 424 -19.64 -30.55 25.33
N GLY A 425 -20.49 -30.97 26.28
CA GLY A 425 -21.52 -32.00 26.09
C GLY A 425 -22.78 -31.54 25.33
N MET A 426 -22.66 -30.50 24.49
CA MET A 426 -23.80 -29.93 23.74
C MET A 426 -24.24 -30.87 22.61
N THR A 427 -23.28 -31.42 21.89
CA THR A 427 -23.42 -32.36 20.77
C THR A 427 -24.01 -33.70 21.21
N ASP A 428 -23.60 -34.23 22.37
CA ASP A 428 -24.23 -35.37 23.02
C ASP A 428 -25.73 -35.14 23.22
N LYS A 429 -26.09 -34.03 23.88
CA LYS A 429 -27.48 -33.68 24.21
C LYS A 429 -28.34 -33.43 22.97
N VAL A 430 -27.76 -32.90 21.90
CA VAL A 430 -28.41 -32.76 20.59
C VAL A 430 -28.65 -34.13 19.94
N SER A 431 -27.65 -35.01 19.95
CA SER A 431 -27.76 -36.36 19.38
C SER A 431 -28.76 -37.24 20.15
N GLU A 432 -28.75 -37.20 21.49
CA GLU A 432 -29.75 -37.87 22.33
C GLU A 432 -31.19 -37.39 22.06
N ALA A 433 -31.35 -36.14 21.63
CA ALA A 433 -32.64 -35.55 21.31
C ALA A 433 -33.12 -35.90 19.90
N LEU A 434 -32.21 -36.02 18.93
CA LEU A 434 -32.46 -36.21 17.50
C LEU A 434 -33.46 -37.34 17.14
N PRO A 435 -33.37 -38.58 17.65
CA PRO A 435 -34.34 -39.64 17.33
C PRO A 435 -35.74 -39.42 17.93
N LYS A 436 -35.92 -38.37 18.76
CA LYS A 436 -37.17 -38.03 19.45
C LYS A 436 -37.79 -36.74 18.88
N MET A 437 -37.47 -36.37 17.64
CA MET A 437 -37.90 -35.14 16.99
C MET A 437 -38.66 -35.40 15.68
N PRO A 438 -39.60 -34.51 15.28
CA PRO A 438 -40.19 -34.54 13.94
C PRO A 438 -39.16 -34.12 12.87
N ALA A 439 -39.38 -34.51 11.61
CA ALA A 439 -38.42 -34.35 10.51
C ALA A 439 -37.82 -32.94 10.33
N VAL A 440 -38.63 -31.88 10.50
CA VAL A 440 -38.14 -30.48 10.43
C VAL A 440 -37.11 -30.21 11.53
N ALA A 441 -37.41 -30.59 12.77
CA ALA A 441 -36.50 -30.45 13.90
C ALA A 441 -35.30 -31.41 13.79
N GLN A 442 -35.43 -32.57 13.13
CA GLN A 442 -34.29 -33.46 12.86
C GLN A 442 -33.27 -32.81 11.92
N ALA A 443 -33.71 -32.25 10.78
CA ALA A 443 -32.84 -31.54 9.85
C ALA A 443 -32.11 -30.37 10.53
N GLU A 444 -32.83 -29.60 11.34
CA GLU A 444 -32.26 -28.48 12.10
C GLU A 444 -31.24 -28.91 13.17
N LEU A 445 -31.45 -30.04 13.87
CA LEU A 445 -30.46 -30.60 14.80
C LEU A 445 -29.26 -31.25 14.11
N LEU A 446 -29.45 -31.87 12.94
CA LEU A 446 -28.35 -32.37 12.10
C LEU A 446 -27.44 -31.22 11.67
N ALA A 447 -28.02 -30.09 11.25
CA ALA A 447 -27.26 -28.87 10.95
C ALA A 447 -26.47 -28.33 12.18
N VAL A 448 -26.99 -28.47 13.41
CA VAL A 448 -26.24 -28.14 14.64
C VAL A 448 -25.05 -29.07 14.85
N LEU A 449 -25.20 -30.38 14.62
CA LEU A 449 -24.10 -31.34 14.76
C LEU A 449 -23.00 -31.07 13.71
N GLY A 450 -23.39 -30.87 12.45
CA GLY A 450 -22.48 -30.54 11.36
C GLY A 450 -21.72 -29.23 11.59
N ALA A 451 -22.43 -28.15 11.94
CA ALA A 451 -21.81 -26.85 12.17
C ALA A 451 -20.93 -26.78 13.44
N ARG A 452 -21.05 -27.74 14.36
CA ARG A 452 -20.13 -27.90 15.50
C ARG A 452 -18.97 -28.87 15.22
N GLY A 453 -18.95 -29.53 14.06
CA GLY A 453 -17.78 -30.24 13.53
C GLY A 453 -17.23 -31.37 14.39
N GLU A 454 -18.07 -32.05 15.19
CA GLU A 454 -17.56 -33.09 16.09
C GLU A 454 -17.54 -34.48 15.45
N ASN A 455 -16.39 -34.82 14.87
CA ASN A 455 -16.14 -36.09 14.16
C ASN A 455 -16.55 -37.35 14.95
N ARG A 456 -16.48 -37.33 16.30
CA ARG A 456 -16.91 -38.43 17.18
C ARG A 456 -18.39 -38.81 16.97
N LYS A 457 -19.22 -37.87 16.50
CA LYS A 457 -20.66 -38.07 16.24
C LYS A 457 -20.99 -38.56 14.83
N PHE A 458 -20.00 -38.82 13.97
CA PHE A 458 -20.23 -39.29 12.60
C PHE A 458 -21.12 -40.54 12.53
N GLN A 459 -20.87 -41.54 13.39
CA GLN A 459 -21.65 -42.80 13.40
C GLN A 459 -23.08 -42.63 13.94
N GLU A 460 -23.35 -41.57 14.72
CA GLU A 460 -24.69 -41.23 15.22
C GLU A 460 -25.51 -40.48 14.15
N VAL A 461 -24.84 -39.75 13.26
CA VAL A 461 -25.44 -39.04 12.12
C VAL A 461 -25.63 -39.95 10.90
N LEU A 462 -24.71 -40.89 10.65
CA LEU A 462 -24.66 -41.73 9.44
C LEU A 462 -25.99 -42.42 9.06
N PRO A 463 -26.80 -42.97 9.99
CA PRO A 463 -28.09 -43.59 9.63
C PRO A 463 -29.08 -42.62 8.96
N TYR A 464 -29.03 -41.32 9.29
CA TYR A 464 -29.95 -40.33 8.75
C TYR A 464 -29.69 -39.99 7.27
N ALA A 465 -28.49 -40.31 6.74
CA ALA A 465 -28.19 -40.22 5.32
C ALA A 465 -29.08 -41.11 4.44
N LYS A 466 -29.74 -42.13 5.01
CA LYS A 466 -30.67 -43.05 4.33
C LYS A 466 -32.12 -42.93 4.82
N HIS A 467 -32.47 -41.83 5.49
CA HIS A 467 -33.81 -41.58 6.04
C HIS A 467 -34.87 -41.36 4.94
N ASP A 468 -36.14 -41.67 5.19
CA ASP A 468 -37.21 -41.53 4.17
C ASP A 468 -37.45 -40.06 3.78
N ASN A 469 -37.36 -39.13 4.74
CA ASN A 469 -37.56 -37.71 4.50
C ASN A 469 -36.32 -37.03 3.87
N ALA A 470 -36.50 -36.40 2.71
CA ALA A 470 -35.42 -35.77 1.94
C ALA A 470 -34.71 -34.60 2.65
N LYS A 471 -35.43 -33.72 3.37
CA LYS A 471 -34.80 -32.63 4.16
C LYS A 471 -33.85 -33.22 5.22
N VAL A 472 -34.22 -34.35 5.82
CA VAL A 472 -33.40 -35.04 6.84
C VAL A 472 -32.18 -35.72 6.20
N ARG A 473 -32.31 -36.36 5.03
CA ARG A 473 -31.14 -36.93 4.32
C ARG A 473 -30.13 -35.87 3.93
N LEU A 474 -30.58 -34.78 3.29
CA LEU A 474 -29.67 -33.73 2.82
C LEU A 474 -28.94 -33.10 4.02
N ALA A 475 -29.67 -32.71 5.07
CA ALA A 475 -29.05 -32.17 6.29
C ALA A 475 -28.09 -33.16 6.98
N ALA A 476 -28.35 -34.47 6.90
CA ALA A 476 -27.42 -35.49 7.40
C ALA A 476 -26.15 -35.58 6.54
N LEU A 477 -26.27 -35.59 5.21
CA LEU A 477 -25.14 -35.63 4.29
C LEU A 477 -24.28 -34.36 4.39
N GLU A 478 -24.91 -33.19 4.49
CA GLU A 478 -24.22 -31.93 4.77
C GLU A 478 -23.53 -31.93 6.14
N ALA A 479 -24.15 -32.52 7.18
CA ALA A 479 -23.52 -32.66 8.48
C ALA A 479 -22.29 -33.57 8.44
N LEU A 480 -22.41 -34.77 7.84
CA LEU A 480 -21.28 -35.68 7.62
C LEU A 480 -20.13 -34.97 6.88
N ALA A 481 -20.42 -34.12 5.90
CA ALA A 481 -19.41 -33.37 5.16
C ALA A 481 -18.58 -32.37 5.98
N ASN A 482 -19.01 -32.03 7.21
CA ASN A 482 -18.25 -31.20 8.16
C ASN A 482 -17.72 -32.00 9.37
N MET A 483 -17.91 -33.33 9.38
CA MET A 483 -17.57 -34.25 10.48
C MET A 483 -16.70 -35.44 10.01
N ALA A 484 -16.39 -35.51 8.72
CA ALA A 484 -15.76 -36.64 8.06
C ALA A 484 -14.24 -36.65 8.22
N THR A 485 -13.68 -37.78 8.65
CA THR A 485 -12.22 -38.05 8.67
C THR A 485 -11.87 -39.19 7.73
N LYS A 486 -10.57 -39.42 7.51
CA LYS A 486 -10.04 -40.57 6.76
C LYS A 486 -10.55 -41.94 7.25
N GLU A 487 -10.92 -42.05 8.53
CA GLU A 487 -11.50 -43.26 9.12
C GLU A 487 -12.91 -43.57 8.59
N ASN A 488 -13.59 -42.58 7.99
CA ASN A 488 -14.95 -42.70 7.47
C ASN A 488 -15.01 -42.95 5.95
N LEU A 489 -13.86 -42.95 5.27
CA LEU A 489 -13.78 -43.14 3.82
C LEU A 489 -14.48 -44.40 3.30
N PRO A 490 -14.41 -45.58 3.95
CA PRO A 490 -15.13 -46.77 3.49
C PRO A 490 -16.66 -46.56 3.42
N GLN A 491 -17.24 -45.90 4.43
CA GLN A 491 -18.67 -45.58 4.47
C GLN A 491 -19.03 -44.50 3.45
N LEU A 492 -18.17 -43.49 3.27
CA LEU A 492 -18.40 -42.39 2.34
C LEU A 492 -18.30 -42.83 0.87
N PHE A 493 -17.36 -43.72 0.52
CA PHE A 493 -17.31 -44.32 -0.82
C PHE A 493 -18.48 -45.28 -1.07
N ALA A 494 -19.02 -45.96 -0.03
CA ALA A 494 -20.25 -46.73 -0.17
C ALA A 494 -21.45 -45.82 -0.50
N LEU A 495 -21.65 -44.73 0.28
CA LEU A 495 -22.68 -43.73 0.00
C LEU A 495 -22.51 -43.11 -1.40
N LEU A 496 -21.28 -42.78 -1.82
CA LEU A 496 -21.00 -42.18 -3.14
C LEU A 496 -21.48 -43.07 -4.29
N ASN A 497 -21.39 -44.40 -4.13
CA ASN A 497 -21.86 -45.36 -5.13
C ASN A 497 -23.36 -45.64 -5.03
N GLU A 498 -23.99 -45.46 -3.86
CA GLU A 498 -25.43 -45.64 -3.69
C GLU A 498 -26.25 -44.41 -4.11
N THR A 499 -25.77 -43.20 -3.80
CA THR A 499 -26.48 -41.94 -4.06
C THR A 499 -26.68 -41.65 -5.55
N THR A 500 -27.82 -41.05 -5.88
CA THR A 500 -28.23 -40.72 -7.26
C THR A 500 -28.86 -39.34 -7.44
N GLN A 501 -29.37 -38.71 -6.36
CA GLN A 501 -29.89 -37.35 -6.43
C GLN A 501 -28.74 -36.33 -6.48
N PRO A 502 -28.74 -35.31 -7.38
CA PRO A 502 -27.59 -34.42 -7.55
C PRO A 502 -27.16 -33.65 -6.30
N GLU A 503 -28.10 -33.12 -5.52
CA GLU A 503 -27.81 -32.37 -4.28
C GLU A 503 -27.22 -33.28 -3.19
N GLU A 504 -27.82 -34.45 -2.98
CA GLU A 504 -27.32 -35.48 -2.07
C GLU A 504 -25.91 -35.95 -2.51
N LEU A 505 -25.68 -36.11 -3.82
CA LEU A 505 -24.40 -36.54 -4.37
C LEU A 505 -23.31 -35.49 -4.15
N ALA A 506 -23.61 -34.20 -4.35
CA ALA A 506 -22.68 -33.11 -4.10
C ALA A 506 -22.28 -33.04 -2.61
N ALA A 507 -23.22 -33.28 -1.69
CA ALA A 507 -22.93 -33.37 -0.26
C ALA A 507 -22.01 -34.56 0.08
N VAL A 508 -22.24 -35.74 -0.52
CA VAL A 508 -21.33 -36.90 -0.36
C VAL A 508 -19.95 -36.63 -0.98
N GLN A 509 -19.88 -36.02 -2.16
CA GLN A 509 -18.60 -35.63 -2.78
C GLN A 509 -17.80 -34.70 -1.86
N LYS A 510 -18.45 -33.68 -1.28
CA LYS A 510 -17.82 -32.79 -0.28
C LYS A 510 -17.31 -33.56 0.94
N ALA A 511 -18.07 -34.54 1.44
CA ALA A 511 -17.66 -35.38 2.57
C ALA A 511 -16.43 -36.26 2.25
N VAL A 512 -16.36 -36.83 1.04
CA VAL A 512 -15.15 -37.56 0.59
C VAL A 512 -13.97 -36.60 0.45
N VAL A 513 -14.14 -35.41 -0.14
CA VAL A 513 -13.07 -34.40 -0.24
C VAL A 513 -12.55 -34.00 1.14
N ALA A 514 -13.43 -33.79 2.12
CA ALA A 514 -13.04 -33.50 3.50
C ALA A 514 -12.22 -34.65 4.13
N ALA A 515 -12.71 -35.88 4.05
CA ALA A 515 -12.03 -37.07 4.61
C ALA A 515 -10.71 -37.43 3.91
N VAL A 516 -10.59 -37.16 2.60
CA VAL A 516 -9.33 -37.25 1.86
C VAL A 516 -8.40 -36.06 2.18
N GLY A 517 -8.95 -34.95 2.70
CA GLY A 517 -8.21 -33.80 3.20
C GLY A 517 -7.17 -34.13 4.28
N ASP A 518 -7.46 -35.12 5.14
CA ASP A 518 -6.63 -35.63 6.26
C ASP A 518 -5.28 -36.26 5.87
N TYR A 519 -5.01 -36.41 4.57
CA TYR A 519 -3.71 -36.83 4.04
C TYR A 519 -2.84 -35.58 3.78
N GLU A 520 -1.52 -35.70 3.84
CA GLU A 520 -0.64 -34.53 3.57
C GLU A 520 -0.38 -34.35 2.07
N ASN A 521 -0.11 -35.45 1.35
CA ASN A 521 0.37 -35.44 -0.03
C ASN A 521 -0.76 -35.45 -1.07
N GLN A 522 -0.78 -34.49 -2.01
CA GLN A 522 -1.78 -34.39 -3.08
C GLN A 522 -1.79 -35.62 -4.00
N SER A 523 -0.64 -36.21 -4.30
CA SER A 523 -0.54 -37.40 -5.15
C SER A 523 -1.12 -38.65 -4.46
N GLU A 524 -1.00 -38.76 -3.14
CA GLU A 524 -1.64 -39.84 -2.37
C GLU A 524 -3.17 -39.67 -2.34
N LYS A 525 -3.66 -38.43 -2.20
CA LYS A 525 -5.10 -38.10 -2.30
C LYS A 525 -5.67 -38.52 -3.67
N ALA A 526 -4.98 -38.12 -4.74
CA ALA A 526 -5.36 -38.49 -6.10
C ALA A 526 -5.32 -40.02 -6.30
N ALA A 527 -4.21 -40.68 -5.94
CA ALA A 527 -4.06 -42.13 -6.10
C ALA A 527 -5.14 -42.94 -5.36
N LEU A 528 -5.51 -42.55 -4.14
CA LEU A 528 -6.56 -43.21 -3.35
C LEU A 528 -7.94 -43.08 -4.01
N VAL A 529 -8.30 -41.88 -4.48
CA VAL A 529 -9.58 -41.64 -5.16
C VAL A 529 -9.61 -42.32 -6.53
N LEU A 530 -8.50 -42.33 -7.27
CA LEU A 530 -8.35 -43.06 -8.53
C LEU A 530 -8.45 -44.58 -8.36
N GLN A 531 -7.89 -45.14 -7.28
CA GLN A 531 -8.07 -46.56 -6.95
C GLN A 531 -9.56 -46.86 -6.72
N LYS A 532 -10.25 -46.07 -5.89
CA LYS A 532 -11.67 -46.30 -5.56
C LYS A 532 -12.59 -46.05 -6.77
N MET A 533 -12.26 -45.12 -7.64
CA MET A 533 -12.93 -44.93 -8.93
C MET A 533 -12.72 -46.13 -9.87
N ASN A 534 -11.59 -46.82 -9.79
CA ASN A 534 -11.31 -47.99 -10.62
C ASN A 534 -11.90 -49.29 -10.11
N GLU A 535 -12.11 -49.41 -8.80
CA GLU A 535 -12.93 -50.47 -8.18
C GLU A 535 -14.44 -50.30 -8.45
N ALA A 536 -14.90 -49.07 -8.76
CA ALA A 536 -16.31 -48.76 -8.97
C ALA A 536 -16.84 -49.19 -10.37
N PRO A 537 -18.13 -49.54 -10.48
CA PRO A 537 -18.81 -49.78 -11.77
C PRO A 537 -18.68 -48.60 -12.74
N ALA A 538 -18.72 -48.89 -14.05
CA ALA A 538 -18.47 -47.90 -15.10
C ALA A 538 -19.44 -46.70 -15.04
N GLU A 539 -20.71 -46.97 -14.73
CA GLU A 539 -21.78 -45.99 -14.54
C GLU A 539 -21.67 -45.17 -13.25
N LYS A 540 -20.79 -45.56 -12.32
CA LYS A 540 -20.51 -44.83 -11.07
C LYS A 540 -19.24 -44.00 -11.11
N LYS A 541 -18.30 -44.25 -12.03
CA LYS A 541 -17.08 -43.45 -12.20
C LYS A 541 -17.33 -41.92 -12.33
N PRO A 542 -18.40 -41.44 -12.98
CA PRO A 542 -18.75 -40.00 -12.99
C PRO A 542 -18.88 -39.35 -11.61
N ALA A 543 -19.28 -40.09 -10.56
CA ALA A 543 -19.38 -39.57 -9.20
C ALA A 543 -18.02 -39.15 -8.60
N TYR A 544 -16.90 -39.61 -9.17
CA TYR A 544 -15.56 -39.35 -8.66
C TYR A 544 -14.88 -38.12 -9.30
N TYR A 545 -15.35 -37.63 -10.46
CA TYR A 545 -14.62 -36.59 -11.21
C TYR A 545 -14.57 -35.25 -10.47
N ASN A 546 -15.65 -34.81 -9.83
CA ASN A 546 -15.64 -33.58 -9.02
C ASN A 546 -14.72 -33.70 -7.78
N ILE A 547 -14.55 -34.91 -7.24
CA ILE A 547 -13.65 -35.18 -6.10
C ILE A 547 -12.20 -35.02 -6.59
N LEU A 548 -11.88 -35.60 -7.75
CA LEU A 548 -10.57 -35.43 -8.41
C LEU A 548 -10.28 -33.96 -8.75
N ALA A 549 -11.27 -33.22 -9.26
CA ALA A 549 -11.15 -31.78 -9.56
C ALA A 549 -11.01 -30.88 -8.32
N SER A 550 -11.51 -31.34 -7.17
CA SER A 550 -11.33 -30.65 -5.88
C SER A 550 -9.98 -30.96 -5.22
N ILE A 551 -9.38 -32.12 -5.54
CA ILE A 551 -8.04 -32.52 -5.06
C ILE A 551 -6.94 -31.90 -5.93
N GLY A 552 -7.16 -31.80 -7.24
CA GLY A 552 -6.19 -31.28 -8.19
C GLY A 552 -4.98 -32.20 -8.44
N GLY A 553 -3.98 -31.65 -9.14
CA GLY A 553 -2.72 -32.34 -9.46
C GLY A 553 -2.79 -33.22 -10.72
N ASP A 554 -1.62 -33.44 -11.33
CA ASP A 554 -1.50 -33.99 -12.69
C ASP A 554 -2.16 -35.36 -12.89
N GLN A 555 -2.05 -36.26 -11.91
CA GLN A 555 -2.66 -37.59 -11.98
C GLN A 555 -4.20 -37.54 -12.01
N ALA A 556 -4.79 -36.62 -11.24
CA ALA A 556 -6.22 -36.39 -11.24
C ALA A 556 -6.66 -35.74 -12.56
N LEU A 557 -5.93 -34.71 -13.02
CA LEU A 557 -6.21 -33.99 -14.25
C LEU A 557 -6.15 -34.92 -15.47
N GLN A 558 -5.09 -35.73 -15.58
CA GLN A 558 -4.91 -36.70 -16.66
C GLN A 558 -6.05 -37.73 -16.70
N ALA A 559 -6.48 -38.24 -15.54
CA ALA A 559 -7.56 -39.23 -15.47
C ALA A 559 -8.92 -38.65 -15.89
N VAL A 560 -9.24 -37.41 -15.50
CA VAL A 560 -10.49 -36.75 -15.90
C VAL A 560 -10.43 -36.34 -17.39
N ALA A 561 -9.30 -35.87 -17.90
CA ALA A 561 -9.11 -35.60 -19.32
C ALA A 561 -9.29 -36.89 -20.17
N GLN A 562 -8.68 -38.00 -19.76
CA GLN A 562 -8.85 -39.30 -20.43
C GLN A 562 -10.29 -39.81 -20.41
N ALA A 563 -11.08 -39.48 -19.37
CA ALA A 563 -12.51 -39.77 -19.33
C ALA A 563 -13.30 -38.91 -20.33
N PHE A 564 -12.94 -37.63 -20.53
CA PHE A 564 -13.51 -36.81 -21.59
C PHE A 564 -13.15 -37.33 -22.99
N GLU A 565 -11.95 -37.86 -23.20
CA GLU A 565 -11.56 -38.42 -24.50
C GLU A 565 -12.27 -39.75 -24.81
N ASN A 566 -12.20 -40.72 -23.89
CA ASN A 566 -12.51 -42.12 -24.15
C ASN A 566 -13.85 -42.60 -23.52
N GLY A 567 -14.52 -41.76 -22.74
CA GLY A 567 -15.77 -42.09 -22.07
C GLY A 567 -17.01 -42.15 -22.98
N ASN A 568 -18.12 -42.64 -22.44
CA ASN A 568 -19.45 -42.47 -23.04
C ASN A 568 -19.98 -41.05 -22.77
N GLU A 569 -21.08 -40.65 -23.40
CA GLU A 569 -21.60 -39.26 -23.35
C GLU A 569 -21.84 -38.73 -21.91
N ALA A 570 -22.26 -39.60 -20.99
CA ALA A 570 -22.45 -39.25 -19.58
C ALA A 570 -21.10 -39.05 -18.85
N SER A 571 -20.12 -39.91 -19.13
CA SER A 571 -18.75 -39.80 -18.62
C SER A 571 -18.04 -38.57 -19.20
N LYS A 572 -18.23 -38.26 -20.48
CA LYS A 572 -17.70 -37.04 -21.13
C LYS A 572 -18.28 -35.77 -20.49
N SER A 573 -19.60 -35.67 -20.38
CA SER A 573 -20.26 -34.49 -19.82
C SER A 573 -19.88 -34.26 -18.35
N ALA A 574 -19.81 -35.33 -17.54
CA ALA A 574 -19.37 -35.23 -16.15
C ALA A 574 -17.87 -34.88 -16.03
N ALA A 575 -17.02 -35.38 -16.93
CA ALA A 575 -15.60 -35.04 -16.94
C ALA A 575 -15.37 -33.57 -17.32
N LEU A 576 -16.13 -33.05 -18.27
CA LEU A 576 -16.06 -31.63 -18.66
C LEU A 576 -16.57 -30.70 -17.56
N ALA A 577 -17.65 -31.05 -16.87
CA ALA A 577 -18.13 -30.31 -15.71
C ALA A 577 -17.06 -30.25 -14.60
N ALA A 578 -16.39 -31.38 -14.32
CA ALA A 578 -15.30 -31.44 -13.35
C ALA A 578 -14.08 -30.61 -13.78
N LEU A 579 -13.64 -30.70 -15.03
CA LEU A 579 -12.57 -29.85 -15.59
C LEU A 579 -12.93 -28.35 -15.48
N SER A 580 -14.18 -27.98 -15.73
CA SER A 580 -14.63 -26.58 -15.70
C SER A 580 -14.72 -26.02 -14.26
N GLN A 581 -14.87 -26.90 -13.27
CA GLN A 581 -14.90 -26.57 -11.84
C GLN A 581 -13.53 -26.68 -11.14
N TRP A 582 -12.47 -27.07 -11.84
CA TRP A 582 -11.11 -27.26 -11.30
C TRP A 582 -10.65 -26.14 -10.36
N SER A 583 -9.88 -26.48 -9.33
CA SER A 583 -9.45 -25.55 -8.26
C SER A 583 -8.49 -24.45 -8.72
N ASP A 584 -7.73 -24.71 -9.78
CA ASP A 584 -6.61 -23.88 -10.23
C ASP A 584 -6.45 -23.88 -11.77
N VAL A 585 -5.38 -23.24 -12.26
CA VAL A 585 -5.13 -23.01 -13.68
C VAL A 585 -4.57 -24.22 -14.44
N SER A 586 -4.21 -25.32 -13.78
CA SER A 586 -3.63 -26.50 -14.46
C SER A 586 -4.56 -27.08 -15.54
N ALA A 587 -5.87 -27.09 -15.31
CA ALA A 587 -6.87 -27.53 -16.28
C ALA A 587 -7.00 -26.62 -17.51
N ALA A 588 -6.48 -25.38 -17.50
CA ALA A 588 -6.69 -24.41 -18.57
C ALA A 588 -6.15 -24.88 -19.94
N LYS A 589 -5.04 -25.63 -19.98
CA LYS A 589 -4.52 -26.21 -21.23
C LYS A 589 -5.52 -27.18 -21.86
N GLU A 590 -6.16 -28.01 -21.04
CA GLU A 590 -7.12 -29.03 -21.48
C GLU A 590 -8.47 -28.41 -21.84
N LEU A 591 -8.97 -27.49 -21.02
CA LEU A 591 -10.18 -26.70 -21.31
C LEU A 591 -10.05 -25.92 -22.63
N TYR A 592 -8.88 -25.34 -22.91
CA TYR A 592 -8.61 -24.73 -24.21
C TYR A 592 -8.66 -25.77 -25.33
N ARG A 593 -7.97 -26.91 -25.18
CA ARG A 593 -7.95 -28.00 -26.18
C ARG A 593 -9.36 -28.49 -26.52
N ILE A 594 -10.22 -28.67 -25.51
CA ILE A 594 -11.63 -29.06 -25.69
C ILE A 594 -12.38 -27.95 -26.44
N SER A 595 -12.35 -26.69 -25.97
CA SER A 595 -13.07 -25.59 -26.63
C SER A 595 -12.60 -25.30 -28.06
N ALA A 596 -11.33 -25.57 -28.39
CA ALA A 596 -10.76 -25.42 -29.73
C ALA A 596 -11.10 -26.57 -30.69
N SER A 597 -11.44 -27.77 -30.18
CA SER A 597 -11.67 -28.98 -30.99
C SER A 597 -13.11 -29.52 -30.93
N ALA A 598 -13.96 -28.96 -30.06
CA ALA A 598 -15.33 -29.40 -29.88
C ALA A 598 -16.24 -29.06 -31.08
N ASN A 599 -16.61 -30.10 -31.83
CA ASN A 599 -17.72 -30.06 -32.80
C ASN A 599 -19.11 -29.97 -32.12
N ASN A 600 -19.18 -30.13 -30.78
CA ASN A 600 -20.38 -29.99 -29.97
C ASN A 600 -20.39 -28.60 -29.31
N ALA A 601 -21.41 -27.78 -29.62
CA ALA A 601 -21.52 -26.41 -29.11
C ALA A 601 -21.60 -26.33 -27.58
N THR A 602 -22.24 -27.30 -26.92
CA THR A 602 -22.31 -27.38 -25.45
C THR A 602 -20.93 -27.60 -24.84
N TYR A 603 -20.15 -28.51 -25.43
CA TYR A 603 -18.78 -28.78 -24.97
C TYR A 603 -17.85 -27.59 -25.19
N LEU A 604 -18.01 -26.86 -26.30
CA LEU A 604 -17.27 -25.62 -26.54
C LEU A 604 -17.59 -24.57 -25.47
N ASP A 605 -18.87 -24.36 -25.19
CA ASP A 605 -19.35 -23.35 -24.25
C ASP A 605 -18.95 -23.63 -22.79
N GLU A 606 -19.13 -24.87 -22.33
CA GLU A 606 -18.74 -25.27 -20.97
C GLU A 606 -17.23 -25.22 -20.77
N ALA A 607 -16.44 -25.77 -21.72
CA ALA A 607 -14.98 -25.73 -21.67
C ALA A 607 -14.43 -24.29 -21.69
N LEU A 608 -15.01 -23.41 -22.50
CA LEU A 608 -14.60 -22.00 -22.60
C LEU A 608 -14.94 -21.23 -21.32
N LYS A 609 -16.10 -21.49 -20.69
CA LYS A 609 -16.47 -20.92 -19.38
C LYS A 609 -15.54 -21.41 -18.28
N GLY A 610 -15.20 -22.70 -18.27
CA GLY A 610 -14.17 -23.27 -17.40
C GLY A 610 -12.79 -22.62 -17.58
N TYR A 611 -12.38 -22.40 -18.84
CA TYR A 611 -11.13 -21.73 -19.17
C TYR A 611 -11.08 -20.30 -18.60
N ILE A 612 -12.12 -19.49 -18.84
CA ILE A 612 -12.17 -18.10 -18.34
C ILE A 612 -12.18 -18.08 -16.80
N ARG A 613 -12.92 -18.99 -16.15
CA ARG A 613 -12.92 -19.14 -14.68
C ARG A 613 -11.53 -19.48 -14.14
N THR A 614 -10.84 -20.45 -14.73
CA THR A 614 -9.50 -20.87 -14.28
C THR A 614 -8.43 -19.81 -14.54
N VAL A 615 -8.53 -19.03 -15.62
CA VAL A 615 -7.70 -17.83 -15.85
C VAL A 615 -7.97 -16.76 -14.78
N SER A 616 -9.24 -16.47 -14.47
CA SER A 616 -9.62 -15.49 -13.46
C SER A 616 -9.05 -15.84 -12.07
N LEU A 617 -9.19 -17.10 -11.65
CA LEU A 617 -8.68 -17.62 -10.37
C LEU A 617 -7.16 -17.76 -10.30
N SER A 618 -6.44 -17.75 -11.43
CA SER A 618 -4.99 -17.95 -11.45
C SER A 618 -4.21 -16.84 -10.74
N THR A 619 -3.00 -17.14 -10.26
CA THR A 619 -2.07 -16.18 -9.64
C THR A 619 -1.20 -15.41 -10.65
N TYR A 620 -1.37 -15.66 -11.95
CA TYR A 620 -0.57 -15.03 -13.00
C TYR A 620 -0.76 -13.49 -13.06
N PRO A 621 0.26 -12.73 -13.50
CA PRO A 621 0.13 -11.29 -13.72
C PRO A 621 -0.96 -10.96 -14.73
N ALA A 622 -1.54 -9.75 -14.61
CA ALA A 622 -2.66 -9.32 -15.45
C ALA A 622 -2.34 -9.32 -16.96
N ALA A 623 -1.08 -9.09 -17.36
CA ALA A 623 -0.68 -9.19 -18.77
C ALA A 623 -0.75 -10.64 -19.30
N GLN A 624 -0.25 -11.62 -18.54
CA GLN A 624 -0.42 -13.04 -18.88
C GLN A 624 -1.89 -13.46 -18.92
N LYS A 625 -2.72 -13.01 -17.96
CA LYS A 625 -4.17 -13.26 -18.01
C LYS A 625 -4.82 -12.68 -19.27
N VAL A 626 -4.40 -11.49 -19.70
CA VAL A 626 -4.88 -10.89 -20.96
C VAL A 626 -4.48 -11.71 -22.17
N LEU A 627 -3.24 -12.22 -22.27
CA LEU A 627 -2.82 -13.10 -23.36
C LEU A 627 -3.70 -14.37 -23.43
N MET A 628 -3.99 -14.99 -22.28
CA MET A 628 -4.90 -16.14 -22.18
C MET A 628 -6.34 -15.78 -22.61
N LEU A 629 -6.86 -14.62 -22.19
CA LEU A 629 -8.21 -14.16 -22.58
C LEU A 629 -8.30 -13.78 -24.06
N ARG A 630 -7.24 -13.20 -24.65
CA ARG A 630 -7.15 -12.98 -26.11
C ARG A 630 -7.21 -14.30 -26.86
N LYS A 631 -6.49 -15.32 -26.40
CA LYS A 631 -6.54 -16.68 -26.97
C LYS A 631 -7.93 -17.32 -26.85
N ALA A 632 -8.63 -17.11 -25.74
CA ALA A 632 -10.03 -17.54 -25.58
C ALA A 632 -10.97 -16.86 -26.62
N MET A 633 -10.68 -15.63 -27.03
CA MET A 633 -11.47 -14.91 -28.04
C MET A 633 -11.32 -15.52 -29.44
N GLU A 634 -10.17 -16.12 -29.75
CA GLU A 634 -9.90 -16.78 -31.04
C GLU A 634 -10.78 -18.04 -31.25
N VAL A 635 -11.17 -18.73 -30.16
CA VAL A 635 -12.09 -19.88 -30.20
C VAL A 635 -13.57 -19.51 -30.04
N ALA A 636 -13.90 -18.43 -29.31
CA ALA A 636 -15.27 -18.04 -28.98
C ALA A 636 -16.19 -17.87 -30.20
N LYS A 637 -17.37 -18.51 -30.18
CA LYS A 637 -18.31 -18.52 -31.31
C LYS A 637 -19.50 -17.58 -31.09
N THR A 638 -20.11 -17.61 -29.90
CA THR A 638 -21.32 -16.82 -29.62
C THR A 638 -20.99 -15.43 -29.07
N THR A 639 -22.00 -14.55 -29.01
CA THR A 639 -21.86 -13.20 -28.46
C THR A 639 -21.60 -13.23 -26.95
N GLU A 640 -22.32 -14.08 -26.22
CA GLU A 640 -22.26 -14.22 -24.76
C GLU A 640 -20.87 -14.69 -24.30
N GLN A 641 -20.24 -15.58 -25.07
CA GLN A 641 -18.87 -16.04 -24.85
C GLN A 641 -17.86 -14.89 -24.98
N LYS A 642 -18.02 -14.05 -25.99
CA LYS A 642 -17.14 -12.89 -26.25
C LYS A 642 -17.36 -11.78 -25.22
N GLN A 643 -18.61 -11.56 -24.78
CA GLN A 643 -18.93 -10.66 -23.65
C GLN A 643 -18.26 -11.15 -22.36
N LEU A 644 -18.38 -12.44 -22.01
CA LEU A 644 -17.75 -12.99 -20.81
C LEU A 644 -16.21 -12.79 -20.82
N ILE A 645 -15.58 -12.93 -21.98
CA ILE A 645 -14.14 -12.67 -22.15
C ILE A 645 -13.83 -11.17 -21.98
N LEU A 646 -14.59 -10.26 -22.60
CA LEU A 646 -14.40 -8.82 -22.46
C LEU A 646 -14.59 -8.33 -21.01
N SER A 647 -15.55 -8.92 -20.28
CA SER A 647 -15.78 -8.63 -18.87
C SER A 647 -14.57 -8.97 -18.00
N GLU A 648 -13.95 -10.13 -18.23
CA GLU A 648 -12.74 -10.54 -17.52
C GLU A 648 -11.51 -9.75 -17.97
N VAL A 649 -11.40 -9.36 -19.25
CA VAL A 649 -10.38 -8.41 -19.72
C VAL A 649 -10.50 -7.07 -18.99
N GLY A 650 -11.72 -6.56 -18.78
CA GLY A 650 -12.01 -5.34 -18.02
C GLY A 650 -11.54 -5.35 -16.57
N ARG A 651 -11.30 -6.53 -15.98
CA ARG A 651 -10.71 -6.69 -14.64
C ARG A 651 -9.19 -6.65 -14.64
N ASN A 652 -8.57 -6.99 -15.77
CA ASN A 652 -7.11 -7.12 -15.93
C ASN A 652 -6.49 -5.81 -16.43
N LYS A 653 -6.46 -4.82 -15.53
CA LYS A 653 -6.13 -3.39 -15.75
C LYS A 653 -4.72 -3.11 -16.29
N THR A 654 -4.51 -3.36 -17.58
CA THR A 654 -3.24 -3.17 -18.29
C THR A 654 -3.44 -2.39 -19.59
N PHE A 655 -2.39 -1.76 -20.13
CA PHE A 655 -2.50 -1.07 -21.42
C PHE A 655 -2.84 -2.02 -22.59
N PRO A 656 -2.26 -3.24 -22.71
CA PRO A 656 -2.72 -4.24 -23.67
C PRO A 656 -4.21 -4.62 -23.53
N ALA A 657 -4.75 -4.70 -22.31
CA ALA A 657 -6.19 -4.93 -22.11
C ALA A 657 -7.05 -3.78 -22.62
N LEU A 658 -6.62 -2.54 -22.38
CA LEU A 658 -7.30 -1.32 -22.84
C LEU A 658 -7.36 -1.27 -24.37
N VAL A 659 -6.23 -1.52 -25.03
CA VAL A 659 -6.14 -1.62 -26.50
C VAL A 659 -7.05 -2.72 -27.02
N PHE A 660 -6.95 -3.94 -26.47
CA PHE A 660 -7.73 -5.08 -26.93
C PHE A 660 -9.24 -4.83 -26.80
N ALA A 661 -9.72 -4.38 -25.64
CA ALA A 661 -11.12 -4.02 -25.43
C ALA A 661 -11.58 -2.88 -26.35
N GLY A 662 -10.72 -1.88 -26.58
CA GLY A 662 -10.97 -0.76 -27.49
C GLY A 662 -11.32 -1.17 -28.92
N THR A 663 -10.80 -2.30 -29.41
CA THR A 663 -11.13 -2.83 -30.76
C THR A 663 -12.60 -3.27 -30.91
N TYR A 664 -13.30 -3.56 -29.82
CA TYR A 664 -14.70 -4.03 -29.83
C TYR A 664 -15.74 -2.92 -29.69
N LEU A 665 -15.34 -1.67 -29.42
CA LEU A 665 -16.23 -0.50 -29.26
C LEU A 665 -17.10 -0.19 -30.50
N ASN A 666 -16.79 -0.75 -31.66
CA ASN A 666 -17.54 -0.59 -32.91
C ASN A 666 -18.36 -1.84 -33.32
N GLN A 667 -18.36 -2.91 -32.53
CA GLN A 667 -19.12 -4.13 -32.79
C GLN A 667 -20.42 -4.11 -31.96
N PRO A 668 -21.62 -3.91 -32.54
CA PRO A 668 -22.84 -3.61 -31.77
C PRO A 668 -23.14 -4.59 -30.63
N ASP A 669 -23.04 -5.88 -30.90
CA ASP A 669 -23.35 -6.96 -29.96
C ASP A 669 -22.39 -7.05 -28.76
N LEU A 670 -21.22 -6.42 -28.86
CA LEU A 670 -20.14 -6.42 -27.86
C LEU A 670 -19.86 -5.01 -27.29
N GLN A 671 -20.53 -3.98 -27.83
CA GLN A 671 -20.18 -2.58 -27.62
C GLN A 671 -20.29 -2.12 -26.17
N GLN A 672 -21.31 -2.59 -25.42
CA GLN A 672 -21.51 -2.19 -24.02
C GLN A 672 -20.46 -2.83 -23.09
N GLU A 673 -20.15 -4.12 -23.28
CA GLU A 673 -19.13 -4.79 -22.47
C GLU A 673 -17.73 -4.24 -22.77
N ALA A 674 -17.43 -3.95 -24.04
CA ALA A 674 -16.22 -3.24 -24.45
C ALA A 674 -16.13 -1.84 -23.82
N ALA A 675 -17.24 -1.09 -23.78
CA ALA A 675 -17.33 0.23 -23.16
C ALA A 675 -17.08 0.16 -21.64
N HIS A 676 -17.69 -0.79 -20.93
CA HIS A 676 -17.43 -1.03 -19.50
C HIS A 676 -15.98 -1.44 -19.24
N ALA A 677 -15.41 -2.35 -20.04
CA ALA A 677 -14.01 -2.77 -19.91
C ALA A 677 -13.04 -1.59 -20.13
N VAL A 678 -13.21 -0.82 -21.20
CA VAL A 678 -12.40 0.39 -21.50
C VAL A 678 -12.47 1.41 -20.36
N MET A 679 -13.66 1.71 -19.85
CA MET A 679 -13.85 2.61 -18.71
C MET A 679 -13.13 2.10 -17.45
N ASN A 680 -13.34 0.83 -17.08
CA ASN A 680 -12.80 0.22 -15.87
C ASN A 680 -11.27 0.12 -15.88
N ILE A 681 -10.66 -0.02 -17.06
CA ILE A 681 -9.20 -0.02 -17.22
C ILE A 681 -8.65 1.41 -17.25
N ALA A 682 -9.15 2.28 -18.13
CA ALA A 682 -8.60 3.63 -18.33
C ALA A 682 -8.69 4.49 -17.06
N LEU A 683 -9.83 4.50 -16.37
CA LEU A 683 -10.01 5.28 -15.13
C LEU A 683 -9.19 4.75 -13.94
N SER A 684 -8.53 3.60 -14.07
CA SER A 684 -7.79 2.97 -12.97
C SER A 684 -6.29 3.33 -12.89
N ASN A 685 -5.72 3.94 -13.94
CA ASN A 685 -4.34 4.43 -13.92
C ASN A 685 -4.24 5.78 -14.66
N LYS A 686 -3.81 6.83 -13.97
CA LYS A 686 -3.60 8.16 -14.56
C LYS A 686 -2.48 8.21 -15.61
N GLU A 687 -1.58 7.23 -15.64
CA GLU A 687 -0.57 7.12 -16.70
C GLU A 687 -1.15 6.67 -18.06
N PHE A 688 -2.36 6.11 -18.09
CA PHE A 688 -3.07 5.79 -19.32
C PHE A 688 -3.67 7.07 -19.91
N GLN A 689 -2.80 7.84 -20.57
CA GLN A 689 -3.10 9.13 -21.18
C GLN A 689 -2.76 9.17 -22.68
N GLY A 690 -3.17 10.24 -23.34
CA GLY A 690 -2.89 10.50 -24.76
C GLY A 690 -3.95 9.96 -25.71
N ASP A 691 -3.71 10.07 -27.02
CA ASP A 691 -4.77 10.09 -28.02
C ASP A 691 -5.45 8.75 -28.26
N VAL A 692 -4.75 7.63 -28.05
CA VAL A 692 -5.36 6.30 -28.05
C VAL A 692 -6.39 6.17 -26.92
N VAL A 693 -6.03 6.59 -25.70
CA VAL A 693 -6.92 6.50 -24.52
C VAL A 693 -8.05 7.53 -24.60
N ARG A 694 -7.72 8.76 -25.01
CA ARG A 694 -8.67 9.85 -25.29
C ARG A 694 -9.69 9.44 -26.37
N GLY A 695 -9.25 8.75 -27.42
CA GLY A 695 -10.11 8.20 -28.47
C GLY A 695 -11.06 7.12 -27.95
N TYR A 696 -10.54 6.12 -27.23
CA TYR A 696 -11.37 5.07 -26.64
C TYR A 696 -12.36 5.61 -25.60
N LEU A 697 -11.95 6.50 -24.69
CA LEU A 697 -12.84 7.12 -23.70
C LEU A 697 -13.93 7.98 -24.34
N ASN A 698 -13.60 8.82 -25.34
CA ASN A 698 -14.61 9.58 -26.09
C ASN A 698 -15.61 8.66 -26.80
N LYS A 699 -15.14 7.56 -27.40
CA LYS A 699 -16.03 6.57 -28.02
C LYS A 699 -16.91 5.86 -26.99
N THR A 700 -16.36 5.50 -25.83
CA THR A 700 -17.09 4.93 -24.69
C THR A 700 -18.18 5.89 -24.20
N ILE A 701 -17.88 7.17 -24.02
CA ILE A 701 -18.87 8.20 -23.64
C ILE A 701 -20.04 8.28 -24.63
N GLN A 702 -19.77 8.14 -25.95
CA GLN A 702 -20.81 8.17 -26.98
C GLN A 702 -21.73 6.93 -26.98
N VAL A 703 -21.22 5.75 -26.62
CA VAL A 703 -21.95 4.48 -26.81
C VAL A 703 -22.53 3.89 -25.52
N LEU A 704 -21.99 4.24 -24.35
CA LEU A 704 -22.35 3.66 -23.07
C LEU A 704 -23.81 3.94 -22.68
N GLN A 705 -24.54 2.90 -22.29
CA GLN A 705 -25.95 2.93 -21.93
C GLN A 705 -26.20 2.29 -20.55
N GLY A 706 -27.43 2.39 -20.04
CA GLY A 706 -27.82 1.89 -18.72
C GLY A 706 -28.14 3.02 -17.72
N PRO A 707 -28.74 2.69 -16.56
CA PRO A 707 -29.28 3.67 -15.60
C PRO A 707 -28.19 4.60 -15.03
N ASP A 708 -27.02 4.06 -14.70
CA ASP A 708 -25.90 4.82 -14.12
C ASP A 708 -25.00 5.48 -15.17
N SER A 709 -25.33 5.35 -16.46
CA SER A 709 -24.39 5.66 -17.55
C SER A 709 -24.00 7.14 -17.65
N GLU A 710 -24.85 8.08 -17.22
CA GLU A 710 -24.48 9.51 -17.20
C GLU A 710 -23.50 9.85 -16.06
N TYR A 711 -23.58 9.21 -14.89
CA TYR A 711 -22.58 9.35 -13.84
C TYR A 711 -21.22 8.78 -14.27
N GLN A 712 -21.26 7.64 -14.97
CA GLN A 712 -20.08 7.01 -15.58
C GLN A 712 -19.47 7.90 -16.67
N LYS A 713 -20.30 8.48 -17.57
CA LYS A 713 -19.86 9.46 -18.57
C LYS A 713 -19.26 10.70 -17.95
N GLU A 714 -19.86 11.26 -16.90
CA GLU A 714 -19.31 12.45 -16.22
C GLU A 714 -17.96 12.14 -15.55
N SER A 715 -17.82 10.96 -14.96
CA SER A 715 -16.52 10.49 -14.44
C SER A 715 -15.45 10.41 -15.52
N MET A 716 -15.80 9.95 -16.73
CA MET A 716 -14.88 9.94 -17.89
C MET A 716 -14.62 11.35 -18.46
N ARG A 717 -15.63 12.23 -18.54
CA ARG A 717 -15.47 13.65 -18.94
C ARG A 717 -14.49 14.36 -18.02
N LYS A 718 -14.64 14.18 -16.70
CA LYS A 718 -13.70 14.71 -15.70
C LYS A 718 -12.29 14.15 -15.86
N PHE A 719 -12.12 12.84 -16.03
CA PHE A 719 -10.79 12.24 -16.27
C PHE A 719 -10.14 12.77 -17.55
N LEU A 720 -10.90 12.98 -18.62
CA LEU A 720 -10.43 13.59 -19.86
C LEU A 720 -10.05 15.07 -19.70
N ALA A 721 -10.72 15.82 -18.81
CA ALA A 721 -10.38 17.21 -18.49
C ALA A 721 -9.16 17.34 -17.55
N GLU A 722 -8.90 16.33 -16.71
CA GLU A 722 -7.67 16.22 -15.90
C GLU A 722 -6.48 15.61 -16.67
N MET A 723 -6.70 15.06 -17.87
CA MET A 723 -5.68 14.37 -18.66
C MET A 723 -4.74 15.37 -19.36
N PRO A 724 -3.40 15.28 -19.16
CA PRO A 724 -2.44 16.12 -19.85
C PRO A 724 -2.54 16.09 -21.38
N GLU A 725 -2.12 17.19 -22.02
CA GLU A 725 -1.89 17.24 -23.46
C GLU A 725 -0.65 16.41 -23.85
N GLY A 726 -0.66 15.89 -25.08
CA GLY A 726 0.35 14.96 -25.61
C GLY A 726 -0.25 13.68 -26.18
N GLU A 727 0.54 13.00 -27.02
CA GLU A 727 0.12 11.82 -27.79
C GLU A 727 0.01 10.55 -26.93
N GLY A 728 0.80 10.44 -25.86
CA GLY A 728 0.84 9.29 -24.94
C GLY A 728 1.46 8.05 -25.59
N PHE A 729 0.75 6.92 -25.57
CA PHE A 729 1.16 5.72 -26.31
C PHE A 729 0.63 5.77 -27.75
N VAL A 730 1.55 5.79 -28.73
CA VAL A 730 1.25 5.75 -30.17
C VAL A 730 1.61 4.41 -30.78
N PRO A 731 0.86 3.90 -31.78
CA PRO A 731 1.18 2.66 -32.46
C PRO A 731 2.38 2.82 -33.40
N LEU A 732 3.42 2.00 -33.21
CA LEU A 732 4.53 1.85 -34.16
C LEU A 732 4.14 1.07 -35.41
N PHE A 733 3.05 0.29 -35.35
CA PHE A 733 2.55 -0.49 -36.47
C PHE A 733 1.05 -0.24 -36.70
N ASN A 734 0.68 0.04 -37.94
CA ASN A 734 -0.66 0.48 -38.32
C ASN A 734 -1.66 -0.68 -38.59
N GLY A 735 -1.24 -1.94 -38.43
CA GLY A 735 -2.06 -3.12 -38.67
C GLY A 735 -2.35 -3.42 -40.15
N LYS A 736 -1.66 -2.77 -41.10
CA LYS A 736 -1.95 -2.85 -42.55
C LYS A 736 -0.71 -3.00 -43.42
N ASP A 737 0.34 -2.24 -43.15
CA ASP A 737 1.56 -2.18 -43.95
C ASP A 737 2.78 -1.74 -43.11
N LEU A 738 3.96 -1.76 -43.73
CA LEU A 738 5.23 -1.38 -43.10
C LEU A 738 5.54 0.12 -43.22
N SER A 739 4.53 1.00 -43.32
CA SER A 739 4.71 2.45 -43.16
C SER A 739 5.30 2.78 -41.79
N GLY A 740 6.27 3.70 -41.75
CA GLY A 740 7.05 3.96 -40.52
C GLY A 740 8.24 3.02 -40.30
N TRP A 741 8.41 1.99 -41.14
CA TRP A 741 9.54 1.03 -41.09
C TRP A 741 10.37 1.04 -42.38
N LYS A 742 11.59 0.51 -42.30
CA LYS A 742 12.62 0.48 -43.34
C LYS A 742 13.61 -0.68 -43.09
N GLY A 743 14.49 -0.98 -44.03
CA GLY A 743 15.60 -1.92 -43.82
C GLY A 743 16.76 -1.30 -43.02
N LEU A 744 17.63 -2.14 -42.45
CA LEU A 744 18.84 -1.72 -41.75
C LEU A 744 19.99 -1.39 -42.71
N VAL A 745 20.57 -0.19 -42.55
CA VAL A 745 21.79 0.23 -43.25
C VAL A 745 22.97 0.28 -42.28
N GLY A 746 23.68 -0.85 -42.17
CA GLY A 746 24.87 -1.01 -41.31
C GLY A 746 24.58 -0.85 -39.81
N ASN A 747 25.63 -0.79 -38.99
CA ASN A 747 25.51 -0.37 -37.59
C ASN A 747 25.38 1.16 -37.45
N PRO A 748 24.94 1.70 -36.30
CA PRO A 748 24.78 3.14 -36.09
C PRO A 748 26.08 3.95 -36.30
N ILE A 749 27.25 3.38 -35.97
CA ILE A 749 28.56 4.06 -36.07
C ILE A 749 28.97 4.25 -37.55
N GLU A 750 28.72 3.25 -38.40
CA GLU A 750 28.90 3.37 -39.84
C GLU A 750 27.86 4.30 -40.45
N ARG A 751 26.58 4.14 -40.09
CA ARG A 751 25.46 4.95 -40.57
C ARG A 751 25.67 6.44 -40.33
N ALA A 752 26.18 6.82 -39.14
CA ALA A 752 26.52 8.19 -38.79
C ALA A 752 27.70 8.80 -39.58
N LYS A 753 28.51 7.98 -40.27
CA LYS A 753 29.66 8.42 -41.10
C LYS A 753 29.31 8.56 -42.58
N MET A 754 28.10 8.17 -43.01
CA MET A 754 27.68 8.25 -44.41
C MET A 754 27.10 9.63 -44.74
N ASP A 755 27.46 10.18 -45.90
CA ASP A 755 26.75 11.34 -46.44
C ASP A 755 25.30 10.96 -46.84
N SER A 756 24.43 11.96 -46.96
CA SER A 756 23.01 11.75 -47.22
C SER A 756 22.70 11.06 -48.55
N LYS A 757 23.55 11.20 -49.57
CA LYS A 757 23.38 10.54 -50.87
C LYS A 757 23.80 9.07 -50.79
N THR A 758 24.93 8.77 -50.16
CA THR A 758 25.39 7.39 -49.92
C THR A 758 24.41 6.62 -49.03
N LEU A 759 23.91 7.25 -47.96
CA LEU A 759 22.90 6.67 -47.08
C LEU A 759 21.59 6.39 -47.86
N ALA A 760 21.08 7.36 -48.62
CA ALA A 760 19.86 7.19 -49.42
C ALA A 760 20.00 6.12 -50.52
N GLN A 761 21.20 5.90 -51.07
CA GLN A 761 21.44 4.82 -52.02
C GLN A 761 21.43 3.44 -51.32
N LYS A 762 22.10 3.29 -50.18
CA LYS A 762 22.10 2.04 -49.41
C LYS A 762 20.74 1.70 -48.82
N GLN A 763 19.96 2.71 -48.40
CA GLN A 763 18.61 2.51 -47.84
C GLN A 763 17.68 1.79 -48.80
N LYS A 764 17.74 2.09 -50.11
CA LYS A 764 16.94 1.38 -51.13
C LYS A 764 17.26 -0.11 -51.19
N VAL A 765 18.54 -0.47 -51.12
CA VAL A 765 18.98 -1.88 -51.11
C VAL A 765 18.49 -2.59 -49.85
N ALA A 766 18.68 -1.98 -48.68
CA ALA A 766 18.19 -2.52 -47.42
C ALA A 766 16.66 -2.66 -47.39
N ASP A 767 15.91 -1.72 -47.96
CA ASP A 767 14.45 -1.78 -48.08
C ASP A 767 13.99 -2.90 -49.03
N GLU A 768 14.74 -3.17 -50.12
CA GLU A 768 14.48 -4.28 -51.06
C GLU A 768 14.85 -5.66 -50.48
N GLU A 769 15.85 -5.72 -49.60
CA GLU A 769 16.23 -6.94 -48.86
C GLU A 769 15.21 -7.26 -47.76
N MET A 770 14.89 -6.28 -46.91
CA MET A 770 13.93 -6.41 -45.80
C MET A 770 12.56 -6.91 -46.30
N ARG A 771 12.06 -6.39 -47.43
CA ARG A 771 10.74 -6.76 -48.00
C ARG A 771 10.65 -8.18 -48.55
N ARG A 772 11.73 -8.96 -48.53
CA ARG A 772 11.71 -10.40 -48.86
C ARG A 772 11.15 -11.23 -47.72
N ASP A 773 11.52 -10.88 -46.49
CA ASP A 773 11.21 -11.67 -45.31
C ASP A 773 10.13 -11.06 -44.42
N TRP A 774 10.05 -9.73 -44.37
CA TRP A 774 9.10 -9.00 -43.54
C TRP A 774 7.80 -8.73 -44.30
N LYS A 775 6.71 -9.30 -43.80
CA LYS A 775 5.36 -9.26 -44.36
C LYS A 775 4.37 -8.72 -43.34
N VAL A 776 3.19 -8.34 -43.82
CA VAL A 776 2.01 -8.10 -42.98
C VAL A 776 0.93 -9.11 -43.34
N GLU A 777 0.52 -9.91 -42.37
CA GLU A 777 -0.50 -10.96 -42.54
C GLU A 777 -1.49 -10.83 -41.36
N ASN A 778 -2.79 -10.79 -41.63
CA ASN A 778 -3.87 -10.71 -40.61
C ASN A 778 -3.79 -9.54 -39.59
N GLY A 779 -3.04 -8.48 -39.89
CA GLY A 779 -2.81 -7.38 -38.94
C GLY A 779 -1.65 -7.62 -37.98
N GLU A 780 -0.76 -8.56 -38.30
CA GLU A 780 0.47 -8.89 -37.57
C GLU A 780 1.68 -8.68 -38.52
N ILE A 781 2.81 -8.21 -37.99
CA ILE A 781 4.09 -8.22 -38.73
C ILE A 781 4.67 -9.62 -38.63
N ILE A 782 4.86 -10.28 -39.77
CA ILE A 782 5.43 -11.64 -39.85
C ILE A 782 6.81 -11.56 -40.48
N TYR A 783 7.79 -12.17 -39.82
CA TYR A 783 9.11 -12.46 -40.39
C TYR A 783 9.23 -13.96 -40.68
N VAL A 784 9.70 -14.32 -41.88
CA VAL A 784 9.59 -15.70 -42.40
C VAL A 784 10.85 -16.57 -42.31
N GLY A 785 12.00 -16.04 -41.88
CA GLY A 785 13.17 -16.86 -41.50
C GLY A 785 14.42 -16.87 -42.40
N HIS A 786 14.46 -16.22 -43.57
CA HIS A 786 15.62 -16.37 -44.47
C HIS A 786 16.87 -15.53 -44.12
N GLY A 787 16.75 -14.55 -43.23
CA GLY A 787 17.88 -13.78 -42.68
C GLY A 787 18.38 -12.63 -43.56
N PHE A 788 17.56 -12.07 -44.46
CA PHE A 788 18.04 -11.04 -45.39
C PHE A 788 18.44 -9.72 -44.72
N ASN A 789 17.56 -9.08 -43.94
CA ASN A 789 17.81 -7.75 -43.34
C ASN A 789 16.82 -7.45 -42.18
N ASN A 790 17.26 -6.76 -41.13
CA ASN A 790 16.43 -6.33 -39.98
C ASN A 790 15.32 -5.34 -40.41
N LEU A 791 14.20 -5.34 -39.70
CA LEU A 791 13.16 -4.32 -39.84
C LEU A 791 13.37 -3.21 -38.81
N ALA A 792 13.74 -2.01 -39.28
CA ALA A 792 14.08 -0.86 -38.43
C ALA A 792 13.04 0.26 -38.52
N THR A 793 12.86 1.03 -37.44
CA THR A 793 11.98 2.20 -37.44
C THR A 793 12.57 3.34 -38.29
N GLN A 794 11.71 4.08 -39.00
CA GLN A 794 12.12 5.28 -39.75
C GLN A 794 12.51 6.40 -38.79
N LYS A 795 11.67 6.66 -37.77
CA LYS A 795 11.96 7.56 -36.65
C LYS A 795 12.98 6.94 -35.69
N LYS A 796 13.83 7.79 -35.11
CA LYS A 796 14.71 7.47 -33.97
C LYS A 796 13.97 7.69 -32.65
N TYR A 797 14.29 6.90 -31.63
CA TYR A 797 13.69 7.02 -30.31
C TYR A 797 14.77 7.24 -29.25
N GLY A 798 14.53 8.23 -28.38
CA GLY A 798 15.37 8.56 -27.23
C GLY A 798 14.99 7.71 -26.02
N ASP A 799 14.54 8.35 -24.95
CA ASP A 799 13.93 7.66 -23.80
C ASP A 799 12.47 7.30 -24.13
N PHE A 800 12.05 6.08 -23.79
CA PHE A 800 10.71 5.58 -24.11
C PHE A 800 10.25 4.44 -23.22
N GLU A 801 8.93 4.22 -23.21
CA GLU A 801 8.28 3.00 -22.78
C GLU A 801 7.56 2.34 -23.97
N MET A 802 7.70 1.03 -24.13
CA MET A 802 7.20 0.28 -25.27
C MET A 802 6.45 -0.97 -24.81
N TYR A 803 5.28 -1.21 -25.41
CA TYR A 803 4.56 -2.50 -25.34
C TYR A 803 4.66 -3.20 -26.69
N VAL A 804 4.80 -4.53 -26.68
CA VAL A 804 4.77 -5.36 -27.88
C VAL A 804 4.33 -6.79 -27.55
N ASP A 805 3.34 -7.29 -28.28
CA ASP A 805 3.03 -8.72 -28.32
C ASP A 805 3.93 -9.39 -29.38
N TRP A 806 4.59 -10.49 -29.03
CA TRP A 806 5.46 -11.27 -29.91
C TRP A 806 5.22 -12.78 -29.79
N LYS A 807 5.56 -13.53 -30.83
CA LYS A 807 5.41 -14.99 -30.89
C LYS A 807 6.48 -15.59 -31.80
N ILE A 808 7.28 -16.51 -31.26
CA ILE A 808 8.10 -17.43 -32.07
C ILE A 808 7.20 -18.62 -32.44
N PHE A 809 7.17 -19.01 -33.71
CA PHE A 809 6.39 -20.17 -34.14
C PHE A 809 7.11 -21.47 -33.77
N ASP A 810 6.37 -22.51 -33.37
CA ASP A 810 6.90 -23.87 -33.33
C ASP A 810 6.98 -24.41 -34.77
N ASP A 811 8.21 -24.67 -35.23
CA ASP A 811 8.52 -25.29 -36.51
C ASP A 811 9.06 -26.73 -36.35
N GLY A 812 9.13 -27.23 -35.11
CA GLY A 812 9.72 -28.52 -34.75
C GLY A 812 11.25 -28.56 -34.73
N ASN A 813 11.96 -27.53 -35.22
CA ASN A 813 13.42 -27.49 -35.30
C ASN A 813 14.08 -27.07 -33.98
N LYS A 814 13.33 -26.38 -33.10
CA LYS A 814 13.80 -25.84 -31.80
C LYS A 814 14.92 -24.79 -31.88
N GLU A 815 15.13 -24.19 -33.04
CA GLU A 815 16.09 -23.10 -33.23
C GLU A 815 15.42 -21.71 -33.16
N GLY A 816 14.56 -21.52 -32.15
CA GLY A 816 13.89 -20.24 -31.87
C GLY A 816 14.84 -19.19 -31.32
N ASP A 817 15.02 -18.07 -32.01
CA ASP A 817 15.98 -17.01 -31.69
C ASP A 817 15.66 -15.71 -32.46
N ALA A 818 15.45 -14.62 -31.74
CA ALA A 818 15.21 -13.27 -32.26
C ALA A 818 15.47 -12.22 -31.17
N GLY A 819 15.20 -10.95 -31.46
CA GLY A 819 15.29 -9.89 -30.47
C GLY A 819 14.80 -8.54 -30.96
N ILE A 820 14.79 -7.59 -30.04
CA ILE A 820 14.45 -6.18 -30.30
C ILE A 820 15.66 -5.32 -29.91
N TYR A 821 16.36 -4.77 -30.90
CA TYR A 821 17.46 -3.83 -30.66
C TYR A 821 16.91 -2.49 -30.18
N LEU A 822 17.41 -2.06 -29.02
CA LEU A 822 17.08 -0.75 -28.45
C LEU A 822 18.15 0.23 -28.95
N ARG A 823 17.74 1.32 -29.61
CA ARG A 823 18.65 2.32 -30.21
C ARG A 823 19.77 1.68 -31.07
N GLY A 824 19.46 0.59 -31.79
CA GLY A 824 20.41 -0.19 -32.60
C GLY A 824 21.51 -0.93 -31.84
N THR A 825 21.50 -1.00 -30.50
CA THR A 825 22.47 -1.75 -29.68
C THR A 825 22.11 -1.77 -28.19
N PRO A 826 22.26 -2.92 -27.49
CA PRO A 826 22.14 -4.30 -27.93
C PRO A 826 20.64 -4.67 -28.07
N GLN A 827 20.29 -5.96 -27.92
CA GLN A 827 18.91 -6.43 -28.04
C GLN A 827 18.33 -6.99 -26.73
N VAL A 828 17.03 -6.79 -26.54
CA VAL A 828 16.20 -7.59 -25.65
C VAL A 828 15.97 -8.94 -26.35
N GLN A 829 16.46 -10.02 -25.75
CA GLN A 829 16.48 -11.36 -26.35
C GLN A 829 15.09 -12.02 -26.36
N MET A 830 14.81 -12.79 -27.42
CA MET A 830 13.68 -13.71 -27.56
C MET A 830 14.22 -15.06 -28.04
N TRP A 831 13.84 -16.19 -27.44
CA TRP A 831 14.34 -17.51 -27.88
C TRP A 831 13.48 -18.68 -27.41
N ASP A 832 13.66 -19.85 -28.04
CA ASP A 832 13.22 -21.13 -27.48
C ASP A 832 14.11 -21.47 -26.27
N THR A 833 13.49 -21.52 -25.08
CA THR A 833 14.17 -21.86 -23.82
C THR A 833 14.69 -23.30 -23.77
N SER A 834 14.33 -24.15 -24.74
CA SER A 834 14.85 -25.51 -24.88
C SER A 834 16.29 -25.59 -25.45
N ARG A 835 16.83 -24.49 -25.98
CA ARG A 835 18.21 -24.37 -26.51
C ARG A 835 19.26 -24.21 -25.41
N VAL A 836 19.41 -25.27 -24.61
CA VAL A 836 20.23 -25.28 -23.38
C VAL A 836 21.73 -25.08 -23.61
N ASP A 837 22.19 -25.30 -24.83
CA ASP A 837 23.58 -25.25 -25.29
C ASP A 837 24.06 -23.82 -25.56
N VAL A 838 23.21 -22.97 -26.15
CA VAL A 838 23.45 -21.51 -26.28
C VAL A 838 23.07 -20.72 -25.02
N GLY A 839 22.50 -21.39 -24.02
CA GLY A 839 22.15 -20.82 -22.72
C GLY A 839 20.71 -20.31 -22.59
N ALA A 840 19.80 -20.71 -23.49
CA ALA A 840 18.44 -20.17 -23.56
C ALA A 840 17.51 -20.54 -22.38
N GLN A 841 17.89 -21.53 -21.56
CA GLN A 841 17.12 -22.01 -20.39
C GLN A 841 16.92 -20.96 -19.28
N VAL A 842 17.50 -19.77 -19.41
CA VAL A 842 17.29 -18.63 -18.49
C VAL A 842 16.02 -17.83 -18.81
N GLY A 843 15.43 -17.99 -20.00
CA GLY A 843 14.24 -17.24 -20.44
C GLY A 843 14.56 -16.02 -21.30
N SER A 844 13.53 -15.44 -21.92
CA SER A 844 13.64 -14.23 -22.75
C SER A 844 13.67 -12.94 -21.92
N GLY A 845 13.94 -11.79 -22.57
CA GLY A 845 13.90 -10.47 -21.94
C GLY A 845 15.24 -9.96 -21.36
N GLY A 846 16.30 -10.76 -21.43
CA GLY A 846 17.67 -10.35 -21.08
C GLY A 846 18.32 -9.45 -22.14
N LEU A 847 19.37 -8.71 -21.74
CA LEU A 847 20.12 -7.78 -22.60
C LEU A 847 21.30 -8.49 -23.28
N TYR A 848 21.04 -9.18 -24.38
CA TYR A 848 22.05 -9.99 -25.04
C TYR A 848 23.13 -9.11 -25.68
N ASN A 849 24.40 -9.50 -25.50
CA ASN A 849 25.62 -8.72 -25.75
C ASN A 849 25.98 -7.60 -24.75
N ASN A 850 25.31 -7.46 -23.60
CA ASN A 850 25.99 -6.87 -22.43
C ASN A 850 27.11 -7.83 -21.95
N GLN A 851 28.25 -7.30 -21.49
CA GLN A 851 29.44 -8.06 -21.09
C GLN A 851 29.96 -7.70 -19.69
N VAL A 852 29.86 -6.42 -19.30
CA VAL A 852 30.23 -5.89 -17.98
C VAL A 852 28.99 -5.80 -17.09
N HIS A 853 27.86 -5.40 -17.66
CA HIS A 853 26.57 -5.34 -16.98
C HIS A 853 25.79 -6.66 -17.18
N PRO A 854 24.77 -6.95 -16.34
CA PRO A 854 23.92 -8.12 -16.52
C PRO A 854 23.33 -8.24 -17.93
N SER A 855 23.37 -9.46 -18.47
CA SER A 855 22.81 -9.83 -19.79
C SER A 855 21.75 -10.93 -19.72
N LYS A 856 21.71 -11.70 -18.63
CA LYS A 856 20.71 -12.74 -18.38
C LYS A 856 19.52 -12.16 -17.60
N PRO A 857 18.29 -12.62 -17.88
CA PRO A 857 17.12 -12.22 -17.10
C PRO A 857 17.12 -12.82 -15.69
N LEU A 858 16.28 -12.24 -14.82
CA LEU A 858 16.10 -12.63 -13.42
C LEU A 858 15.36 -13.96 -13.24
N LYS A 859 14.48 -14.33 -14.17
CA LYS A 859 13.74 -15.61 -14.20
C LYS A 859 13.14 -15.89 -15.58
N VAL A 860 12.84 -17.16 -15.84
CA VAL A 860 12.00 -17.60 -16.97
C VAL A 860 10.56 -17.12 -16.74
N ALA A 861 9.96 -16.50 -17.76
CA ALA A 861 8.55 -16.09 -17.76
C ALA A 861 7.85 -16.36 -19.11
N ASP A 862 8.54 -17.05 -20.01
CA ASP A 862 8.16 -17.34 -21.38
C ASP A 862 6.93 -18.27 -21.49
N ASN A 863 6.01 -17.93 -22.39
CA ASN A 863 5.02 -18.88 -22.91
C ASN A 863 5.66 -19.80 -23.97
N ALA A 864 5.10 -20.99 -24.16
CA ALA A 864 5.59 -22.00 -25.10
C ALA A 864 5.61 -21.51 -26.57
N LEU A 865 6.39 -22.18 -27.42
CA LEU A 865 6.41 -21.88 -28.85
C LEU A 865 5.00 -21.98 -29.47
N GLY A 866 4.70 -21.07 -30.40
CA GLY A 866 3.36 -20.89 -30.97
C GLY A 866 2.40 -20.06 -30.12
N GLU A 867 2.70 -19.81 -28.84
CA GLU A 867 1.92 -18.92 -27.97
C GLU A 867 2.38 -17.46 -28.09
N TRP A 868 1.52 -16.52 -27.71
CA TRP A 868 1.87 -15.11 -27.60
C TRP A 868 2.55 -14.81 -26.27
N ASN A 869 3.54 -13.93 -26.32
CA ASN A 869 4.21 -13.30 -25.21
C ASN A 869 4.03 -11.77 -25.31
N ASN A 870 4.10 -11.06 -24.18
CA ASN A 870 4.06 -9.59 -24.14
C ASN A 870 5.34 -9.07 -23.47
N PHE A 871 6.03 -8.12 -24.11
CA PHE A 871 7.02 -7.29 -23.42
C PHE A 871 6.44 -5.92 -23.05
N ARG A 872 6.82 -5.44 -21.86
CA ARG A 872 6.87 -4.01 -21.51
C ARG A 872 8.34 -3.64 -21.33
N ILE A 873 8.88 -2.81 -22.22
CA ILE A 873 10.28 -2.36 -22.22
C ILE A 873 10.30 -0.88 -21.84
N LEU A 874 11.10 -0.51 -20.84
CA LEU A 874 11.37 0.87 -20.44
C LEU A 874 12.85 1.17 -20.69
N MET A 875 13.15 2.20 -21.47
CA MET A 875 14.49 2.71 -21.76
C MET A 875 14.57 4.17 -21.27
N LYS A 876 15.32 4.44 -20.19
CA LYS A 876 15.53 5.80 -19.65
C LYS A 876 17.03 6.06 -19.45
N GLY A 877 17.54 7.17 -19.99
CA GLY A 877 18.97 7.49 -20.02
C GLY A 877 19.77 6.42 -20.75
N ASP A 878 20.56 5.65 -20.00
CA ASP A 878 21.31 4.49 -20.46
C ASP A 878 20.81 3.14 -19.89
N ARG A 879 19.64 3.10 -19.25
CA ARG A 879 19.14 1.93 -18.53
C ARG A 879 17.89 1.32 -19.14
N VAL A 880 17.79 -0.01 -19.03
CA VAL A 880 16.65 -0.81 -19.46
C VAL A 880 16.01 -1.57 -18.29
N THR A 881 14.68 -1.52 -18.24
CA THR A 881 13.84 -2.46 -17.48
C THR A 881 12.93 -3.21 -18.46
N VAL A 882 12.79 -4.53 -18.30
CA VAL A 882 11.91 -5.38 -19.13
C VAL A 882 11.00 -6.20 -18.23
N TYR A 883 9.71 -6.17 -18.52
CA TYR A 883 8.74 -7.16 -18.03
C TYR A 883 8.33 -8.09 -19.18
N LEU A 884 8.30 -9.39 -18.93
CA LEU A 884 7.81 -10.43 -19.84
C LEU A 884 6.53 -11.04 -19.25
N ASN A 885 5.43 -10.98 -19.98
CA ASN A 885 4.11 -11.47 -19.56
C ASN A 885 3.60 -10.83 -18.25
N GLY A 886 4.15 -9.66 -17.90
CA GLY A 886 3.90 -8.93 -16.64
C GLY A 886 4.87 -9.25 -15.51
N GLU A 887 5.78 -10.21 -15.67
CA GLU A 887 6.85 -10.52 -14.73
C GLU A 887 8.10 -9.69 -14.98
N LEU A 888 8.70 -9.13 -13.94
CA LEU A 888 9.98 -8.41 -14.05
C LEU A 888 11.11 -9.41 -14.38
N VAL A 889 11.78 -9.20 -15.52
CA VAL A 889 12.87 -10.07 -16.01
C VAL A 889 14.20 -9.35 -16.22
N THR A 890 14.20 -8.04 -16.46
CA THR A 890 15.42 -7.20 -16.44
C THR A 890 15.10 -5.93 -15.66
N ASP A 891 15.94 -5.50 -14.73
CA ASP A 891 15.66 -4.38 -13.83
C ASP A 891 16.78 -3.34 -13.79
N ASN A 892 16.50 -2.15 -14.33
CA ASN A 892 17.32 -0.94 -14.24
C ASN A 892 18.81 -1.11 -14.70
N VAL A 893 19.04 -2.00 -15.67
CA VAL A 893 20.38 -2.42 -16.10
C VAL A 893 20.94 -1.48 -17.15
N ILE A 894 22.19 -1.04 -16.98
CA ILE A 894 22.91 -0.20 -17.95
C ILE A 894 23.13 -0.96 -19.26
N LEU A 895 22.88 -0.27 -20.38
CA LEU A 895 22.90 -0.78 -21.73
C LEU A 895 24.22 -0.43 -22.42
N GLU A 896 24.99 -1.43 -22.84
CA GLU A 896 26.33 -1.22 -23.40
C GLU A 896 26.31 -0.92 -24.91
N ASN A 897 27.25 -0.09 -25.39
CA ASN A 897 27.46 0.06 -26.83
C ASN A 897 28.22 -1.15 -27.38
N TYR A 898 27.48 -2.09 -27.99
CA TYR A 898 28.00 -3.32 -28.59
C TYR A 898 29.02 -3.06 -29.70
N TRP A 899 28.78 -2.02 -30.50
CA TRP A 899 29.57 -1.70 -31.70
C TRP A 899 30.91 -1.02 -31.38
N ASP A 900 30.96 -0.24 -30.30
CA ASP A 900 32.20 0.30 -29.73
C ASP A 900 32.04 0.52 -28.22
N ARG A 901 32.58 -0.41 -27.42
CA ARG A 901 32.56 -0.37 -25.95
C ARG A 901 33.29 0.85 -25.36
N GLY A 902 34.07 1.58 -26.16
CA GLY A 902 34.69 2.85 -25.78
C GLY A 902 33.73 4.03 -25.79
N LEU A 903 32.57 3.91 -26.45
CA LEU A 903 31.54 4.94 -26.54
C LEU A 903 30.38 4.70 -25.56
N PRO A 904 29.68 5.76 -25.11
CA PRO A 904 28.41 5.60 -24.41
C PRO A 904 27.35 4.98 -25.34
N ILE A 905 26.23 4.55 -24.77
CA ILE A 905 25.03 4.24 -25.53
C ILE A 905 24.58 5.46 -26.35
N PHE A 906 23.91 5.23 -27.49
CA PHE A 906 23.37 6.33 -28.28
C PHE A 906 22.23 7.05 -27.51
N PRO A 907 22.18 8.39 -27.46
CA PRO A 907 21.08 9.13 -26.82
C PRO A 907 19.73 8.94 -27.52
N GLU A 908 19.77 8.60 -28.81
CA GLU A 908 18.64 8.21 -29.65
C GLU A 908 19.16 7.47 -30.89
N GLU A 909 18.42 6.46 -31.35
CA GLU A 909 18.59 5.82 -32.66
C GLU A 909 17.30 5.02 -32.98
N GLN A 910 17.21 4.42 -34.17
CA GLN A 910 16.10 3.54 -34.54
C GLN A 910 15.98 2.31 -33.62
N LEU A 911 14.77 1.76 -33.51
CA LEU A 911 14.52 0.43 -32.95
C LEU A 911 14.52 -0.59 -34.08
N GLU A 912 14.96 -1.82 -33.82
CA GLU A 912 15.11 -2.85 -34.87
C GLU A 912 14.59 -4.21 -34.41
N LEU A 913 13.73 -4.84 -35.20
CA LEU A 913 13.32 -6.23 -35.02
C LEU A 913 14.32 -7.12 -35.76
N GLN A 914 14.90 -8.10 -35.06
CA GLN A 914 15.99 -8.92 -35.57
C GLN A 914 15.51 -9.93 -36.64
N ALA A 915 16.19 -9.94 -37.78
CA ALA A 915 16.04 -10.95 -38.83
C ALA A 915 17.00 -12.12 -38.61
N HIS A 916 16.80 -12.89 -37.53
CA HIS A 916 17.52 -14.14 -37.26
C HIS A 916 16.65 -15.35 -37.63
N GLY A 917 17.22 -16.51 -37.93
CA GLY A 917 16.61 -17.52 -38.84
C GLY A 917 15.24 -18.14 -38.49
N SER A 918 14.65 -17.86 -37.33
CA SER A 918 13.37 -18.43 -36.89
C SER A 918 12.17 -17.65 -37.45
N ARG A 919 11.00 -18.30 -37.63
CA ARG A 919 9.77 -17.57 -37.97
C ARG A 919 9.21 -16.85 -36.73
N VAL A 920 8.89 -15.56 -36.86
CA VAL A 920 8.39 -14.72 -35.75
C VAL A 920 7.20 -13.87 -36.19
N ALA A 921 6.27 -13.60 -35.26
CA ALA A 921 5.18 -12.64 -35.41
C ALA A 921 5.25 -11.55 -34.33
N TYR A 922 4.85 -10.33 -34.69
CA TYR A 922 4.70 -9.18 -33.78
C TYR A 922 3.36 -8.46 -34.01
N ARG A 923 2.71 -8.02 -32.93
CA ARG A 923 1.49 -7.20 -32.98
C ARG A 923 1.40 -6.25 -31.80
N ASP A 924 0.42 -5.34 -31.82
CA ASP A 924 0.16 -4.35 -30.76
C ASP A 924 1.43 -3.64 -30.27
N ILE A 925 2.21 -3.15 -31.23
CA ILE A 925 3.47 -2.45 -30.98
C ILE A 925 3.15 -0.99 -30.67
N TYR A 926 3.21 -0.59 -29.41
CA TYR A 926 2.94 0.78 -28.95
C TYR A 926 4.16 1.37 -28.25
N ILE A 927 4.40 2.66 -28.43
CA ILE A 927 5.50 3.38 -27.79
C ILE A 927 5.02 4.71 -27.21
N ARG A 928 5.55 5.08 -26.04
CA ARG A 928 5.40 6.38 -25.39
C ARG A 928 6.79 6.95 -25.20
N GLU A 929 7.13 8.03 -25.88
CA GLU A 929 8.37 8.74 -25.62
C GLU A 929 8.31 9.41 -24.24
N ILE A 930 9.43 9.38 -23.54
CA ILE A 930 9.61 9.98 -22.21
C ILE A 930 10.44 11.26 -22.40
N PRO A 931 10.05 12.40 -21.80
CA PRO A 931 10.85 13.62 -21.88
C PRO A 931 12.29 13.40 -21.40
N ARG A 932 13.24 13.49 -22.33
CA ARG A 932 14.68 13.34 -22.07
C ARG A 932 15.27 14.70 -21.65
N PRO A 933 16.16 14.75 -20.64
CA PRO A 933 16.97 15.95 -20.38
C PRO A 933 17.88 16.26 -21.57
N GLU A 934 18.17 17.55 -21.81
CA GLU A 934 19.17 17.94 -22.79
C GLU A 934 20.60 17.68 -22.27
N PRO A 935 21.48 17.01 -23.04
CA PRO A 935 22.83 16.68 -22.56
C PRO A 935 23.66 17.92 -22.27
N PHE A 936 24.30 17.98 -21.10
CA PHE A 936 25.21 19.07 -20.74
C PHE A 936 26.38 19.18 -21.72
N GLN A 937 26.56 20.36 -22.30
CA GLN A 937 27.65 20.66 -23.24
C GLN A 937 28.64 21.65 -22.66
N LEU A 938 29.93 21.35 -22.83
CA LEU A 938 31.02 22.28 -22.54
C LEU A 938 30.90 23.57 -23.37
N SER A 939 31.14 24.70 -22.73
CA SER A 939 31.27 25.99 -23.41
C SER A 939 32.44 26.00 -24.41
N ALA A 940 32.43 26.95 -25.36
CA ALA A 940 33.54 27.11 -26.30
C ALA A 940 34.87 27.44 -25.60
N ALA A 941 34.82 28.11 -24.44
CA ALA A 941 35.99 28.35 -23.59
C ALA A 941 36.52 27.04 -22.99
N GLU A 942 35.68 26.24 -22.33
CA GLU A 942 36.08 24.98 -21.70
C GLU A 942 36.58 23.94 -22.72
N LYS A 943 35.97 23.89 -23.91
CA LYS A 943 36.46 23.08 -25.05
C LYS A 943 37.87 23.49 -25.49
N LYS A 944 38.16 24.80 -25.50
CA LYS A 944 39.50 25.35 -25.81
C LYS A 944 40.49 25.18 -24.67
N GLU A 945 40.02 25.22 -23.42
CA GLU A 945 40.83 24.95 -22.22
C GLU A 945 41.27 23.48 -22.14
N GLY A 946 40.52 22.56 -22.73
CA GLY A 946 40.83 21.12 -22.77
C GLY A 946 40.00 20.28 -21.78
N PHE A 947 38.79 20.72 -21.43
CA PHE A 947 37.87 19.93 -20.62
C PHE A 947 37.23 18.78 -21.42
N LYS A 948 36.93 17.68 -20.72
CA LYS A 948 36.14 16.52 -21.12
C LYS A 948 34.93 16.40 -20.18
N VAL A 949 33.75 16.10 -20.70
CA VAL A 949 32.57 15.77 -19.88
C VAL A 949 32.73 14.36 -19.30
N LEU A 950 32.39 14.18 -18.02
CA LEU A 950 32.31 12.89 -17.35
C LEU A 950 30.87 12.45 -17.08
N PHE A 951 29.95 13.40 -16.89
CA PHE A 951 28.52 13.15 -16.80
C PHE A 951 27.74 14.28 -17.48
N ASP A 952 26.95 13.91 -18.49
CA ASP A 952 26.16 14.83 -19.32
C ASP A 952 24.67 14.89 -18.93
N GLY A 953 24.23 14.08 -17.96
CA GLY A 953 22.81 13.95 -17.59
C GLY A 953 22.07 12.78 -18.24
N THR A 954 22.71 12.02 -19.15
CA THR A 954 22.06 10.96 -19.93
C THR A 954 22.64 9.56 -19.76
N ASN A 955 23.92 9.43 -19.35
CA ASN A 955 24.59 8.13 -19.23
C ASN A 955 25.66 8.10 -18.12
N MET A 956 25.90 6.90 -17.59
CA MET A 956 26.90 6.57 -16.57
C MET A 956 28.24 6.14 -17.19
N HIS A 957 28.46 6.31 -18.50
CA HIS A 957 29.56 5.64 -19.22
C HIS A 957 30.96 5.94 -18.70
N SER A 958 31.21 7.11 -18.13
CA SER A 958 32.53 7.46 -17.55
C SER A 958 32.78 6.87 -16.15
N TRP A 959 31.83 6.09 -15.59
CA TRP A 959 31.78 5.71 -14.17
C TRP A 959 31.76 4.19 -13.96
N GLN A 960 32.14 3.78 -12.75
CA GLN A 960 32.21 2.40 -12.25
C GLN A 960 32.07 2.38 -10.73
N GLY A 961 32.02 1.20 -10.10
CA GLY A 961 31.71 1.07 -8.67
C GLY A 961 30.20 0.97 -8.45
N ASN A 962 29.62 1.75 -7.55
CA ASN A 962 28.20 1.67 -7.24
C ASN A 962 27.27 2.31 -8.28
N THR A 963 27.22 1.74 -9.49
CA THR A 963 26.23 2.09 -10.53
C THR A 963 24.84 1.47 -10.26
N THR A 964 24.58 0.97 -9.04
CA THR A 964 23.25 0.46 -8.65
C THR A 964 22.47 1.54 -7.91
N ASP A 965 23.03 2.12 -6.84
CA ASP A 965 22.36 3.17 -6.06
C ASP A 965 22.55 4.57 -6.66
N TYR A 966 23.62 4.81 -7.44
CA TYR A 966 23.78 6.02 -8.24
C TYR A 966 23.04 5.86 -9.57
N VAL A 967 21.87 6.49 -9.68
CA VAL A 967 20.97 6.43 -10.84
C VAL A 967 20.85 7.80 -11.53
N ILE A 968 20.16 7.84 -12.68
CA ILE A 968 19.93 9.07 -13.46
C ILE A 968 18.46 9.45 -13.32
N GLU A 969 18.22 10.61 -12.72
CA GLU A 969 16.89 11.22 -12.62
C GLU A 969 16.95 12.60 -13.28
N ASP A 970 16.16 12.77 -14.34
CA ASP A 970 15.80 14.05 -14.96
C ASP A 970 16.98 15.00 -15.26
N GLY A 971 18.10 14.41 -15.71
CA GLY A 971 19.33 15.11 -16.11
C GLY A 971 20.41 15.19 -15.03
N VAL A 972 20.16 14.64 -13.84
CA VAL A 972 21.12 14.64 -12.72
C VAL A 972 21.44 13.22 -12.27
N MET A 973 22.68 13.02 -11.82
CA MET A 973 23.10 11.80 -11.15
C MET A 973 22.65 11.91 -9.70
N VAL A 974 21.89 10.94 -9.20
CA VAL A 974 21.45 10.91 -7.80
C VAL A 974 21.87 9.61 -7.16
N VAL A 975 22.48 9.70 -5.98
CA VAL A 975 22.48 8.60 -5.01
C VAL A 975 21.32 8.86 -4.05
N HIS A 976 20.50 7.84 -3.81
CA HIS A 976 19.45 7.87 -2.79
C HIS A 976 19.89 7.14 -1.53
N LYS A 977 19.36 7.54 -0.37
CA LYS A 977 19.53 6.82 0.91
C LYS A 977 19.18 5.33 0.75
N PRO A 978 20.16 4.40 0.83
CA PRO A 978 19.93 2.99 0.54
C PRO A 978 19.13 2.30 1.65
N LYS A 979 18.31 1.32 1.27
CA LYS A 979 17.49 0.58 2.26
C LYS A 979 18.34 -0.20 3.26
N PHE A 980 19.47 -0.78 2.79
CA PHE A 980 20.39 -1.58 3.59
C PHE A 980 21.86 -1.39 3.11
N GLY A 981 22.58 -0.41 3.64
CA GLY A 981 24.01 -0.20 3.32
C GLY A 981 24.49 1.22 3.64
N SER A 982 25.75 1.51 3.32
CA SER A 982 26.35 2.86 3.45
C SER A 982 26.25 3.73 2.19
N GLY A 983 25.74 3.20 1.07
CA GLY A 983 25.54 3.95 -0.19
C GLY A 983 26.68 3.80 -1.20
N GLY A 984 27.85 3.29 -0.78
CA GLY A 984 28.92 2.84 -1.67
C GLY A 984 29.58 3.94 -2.51
N ASN A 985 30.68 3.59 -3.18
CA ASN A 985 31.51 4.57 -3.88
C ASN A 985 31.33 4.43 -5.40
N LEU A 986 31.09 5.56 -6.07
CA LEU A 986 31.08 5.67 -7.52
C LEU A 986 32.36 6.35 -7.99
N TYR A 987 33.16 5.67 -8.81
CA TYR A 987 34.45 6.15 -9.29
C TYR A 987 34.44 6.41 -10.80
N THR A 988 35.34 7.26 -11.29
CA THR A 988 35.67 7.37 -12.72
C THR A 988 36.26 6.07 -13.25
N LYS A 989 36.08 5.77 -14.55
CA LYS A 989 36.79 4.67 -15.25
C LYS A 989 38.27 4.98 -15.50
N GLU A 990 38.62 6.25 -15.67
CA GLU A 990 40.01 6.72 -15.78
C GLU A 990 40.57 7.15 -14.41
N GLU A 991 41.85 6.84 -14.16
CA GLU A 991 42.64 7.42 -13.06
C GLU A 991 43.32 8.74 -13.49
N TYR A 992 43.37 9.72 -12.59
CA TYR A 992 43.99 11.04 -12.80
C TYR A 992 45.09 11.33 -11.76
N SER A 993 46.05 12.20 -12.13
CA SER A 993 47.16 12.62 -11.27
C SER A 993 47.07 14.11 -10.92
N ASP A 994 47.21 14.98 -11.93
CA ASP A 994 47.05 16.43 -11.84
C ASP A 994 45.88 16.85 -12.74
N PHE A 995 44.95 17.66 -12.25
CA PHE A 995 43.69 17.95 -12.94
C PHE A 995 43.00 19.23 -12.44
N VAL A 996 42.02 19.71 -13.22
CA VAL A 996 40.94 20.61 -12.77
C VAL A 996 39.61 19.87 -12.94
N PHE A 997 38.89 19.63 -11.85
CA PHE A 997 37.59 18.97 -11.84
C PHE A 997 36.51 19.99 -11.47
N ARG A 998 35.48 20.12 -12.33
CA ARG A 998 34.36 21.06 -12.18
C ARG A 998 33.06 20.26 -12.12
N PHE A 999 32.23 20.55 -11.13
CA PHE A 999 30.92 19.91 -10.98
C PHE A 999 29.95 20.81 -10.21
N GLU A 1000 28.67 20.48 -10.30
CA GLU A 1000 27.65 21.01 -9.41
C GLU A 1000 27.07 19.90 -8.55
N PHE A 1001 26.74 20.20 -7.30
CA PHE A 1001 26.08 19.29 -6.38
C PHE A 1001 24.93 19.99 -5.63
N LYS A 1002 23.96 19.20 -5.17
CA LYS A 1002 22.85 19.63 -4.30
C LYS A 1002 22.70 18.64 -3.15
N LEU A 1003 22.44 19.17 -1.96
CA LEU A 1003 22.36 18.44 -0.69
C LEU A 1003 20.91 18.35 -0.18
N THR A 1004 20.57 17.26 0.51
CA THR A 1004 19.45 17.19 1.49
C THR A 1004 19.93 17.62 2.87
N PRO A 1005 19.04 17.91 3.84
CA PRO A 1005 19.44 18.18 5.22
C PRO A 1005 20.26 17.02 5.78
N GLY A 1006 21.46 17.30 6.28
CA GLY A 1006 22.40 16.30 6.77
C GLY A 1006 23.00 15.41 5.66
N ALA A 1007 23.19 15.95 4.45
CA ALA A 1007 23.85 15.20 3.39
C ALA A 1007 25.36 15.04 3.63
N ASN A 1008 25.86 13.82 3.44
CA ASN A 1008 27.26 13.45 3.52
C ASN A 1008 27.70 12.64 2.29
N ASN A 1009 28.76 13.10 1.64
CA ASN A 1009 29.46 12.41 0.56
C ASN A 1009 30.92 12.89 0.51
N GLY A 1010 31.84 12.09 -0.01
CA GLY A 1010 33.22 12.51 -0.23
C GLY A 1010 33.54 12.70 -1.70
N LEU A 1011 34.30 13.74 -2.08
CA LEU A 1011 35.04 13.71 -3.34
C LEU A 1011 36.36 12.95 -3.11
N GLY A 1012 36.35 11.66 -3.41
CA GLY A 1012 37.57 10.85 -3.47
C GLY A 1012 38.50 11.38 -4.55
N VAL A 1013 39.76 11.60 -4.21
CA VAL A 1013 40.83 12.12 -5.07
C VAL A 1013 42.04 11.19 -4.99
N ARG A 1014 42.51 10.71 -6.15
CA ARG A 1014 43.58 9.71 -6.27
C ARG A 1014 43.26 8.40 -5.52
N ALA A 1015 41.97 8.08 -5.35
CA ALA A 1015 41.48 6.92 -4.62
C ALA A 1015 41.84 5.58 -5.31
N PRO A 1016 41.98 4.47 -4.57
CA PRO A 1016 41.89 3.11 -5.11
C PRO A 1016 40.42 2.70 -5.33
N LEU A 1017 40.20 1.55 -5.98
CA LEU A 1017 38.88 0.90 -6.01
C LEU A 1017 38.58 0.07 -4.76
N GLU A 1018 39.62 -0.41 -4.08
CA GLU A 1018 39.55 -1.28 -2.90
C GLU A 1018 40.17 -0.62 -1.66
N GLY A 1019 39.61 -0.94 -0.49
CA GLY A 1019 39.97 -0.30 0.78
C GLY A 1019 39.25 1.02 1.02
N ASP A 1020 39.58 1.67 2.14
CA ASP A 1020 39.00 2.95 2.52
C ASP A 1020 39.54 4.08 1.63
N ALA A 1021 38.66 4.69 0.82
CA ALA A 1021 39.03 5.69 -0.17
C ALA A 1021 39.51 7.02 0.45
N ALA A 1022 39.08 7.37 1.66
CA ALA A 1022 39.50 8.60 2.34
C ALA A 1022 40.96 8.50 2.82
N TYR A 1023 41.33 7.35 3.41
CA TYR A 1023 42.67 7.10 3.95
C TYR A 1023 43.67 6.53 2.93
N GLN A 1024 43.23 5.64 2.04
CA GLN A 1024 44.07 5.06 0.97
C GLN A 1024 44.14 5.94 -0.28
N GLY A 1025 43.26 6.93 -0.39
CA GLY A 1025 43.33 8.03 -1.35
C GLY A 1025 43.46 9.37 -0.63
N MET A 1026 42.62 10.32 -1.01
CA MET A 1026 42.32 11.52 -0.23
C MET A 1026 40.84 11.80 -0.40
N GLU A 1027 40.20 12.33 0.63
CA GLU A 1027 38.82 12.81 0.55
C GLU A 1027 38.79 14.33 0.63
N LEU A 1028 38.09 14.97 -0.31
CA LEU A 1028 37.67 16.36 -0.18
C LEU A 1028 36.18 16.38 0.17
N GLN A 1029 35.87 16.88 1.35
CA GLN A 1029 34.57 16.70 1.98
C GLN A 1029 33.40 17.35 1.19
N ILE A 1030 32.33 16.62 0.87
CA ILE A 1030 31.08 17.14 0.27
C ILE A 1030 29.93 16.97 1.27
N LEU A 1031 29.83 17.96 2.15
CA LEU A 1031 29.03 17.84 3.37
C LEU A 1031 28.09 19.02 3.55
N ASP A 1032 26.92 18.73 4.10
CA ASP A 1032 26.02 19.71 4.70
C ASP A 1032 26.57 20.12 6.07
N ASN A 1033 27.67 20.87 6.07
CA ASN A 1033 28.51 21.08 7.25
C ASN A 1033 27.88 21.98 8.34
N ASP A 1034 26.71 22.55 8.07
CA ASP A 1034 25.98 23.44 8.97
C ASP A 1034 24.63 22.85 9.40
N ALA A 1035 24.09 21.86 8.67
CA ALA A 1035 23.01 21.05 9.20
C ALA A 1035 23.48 20.22 10.38
N ASP A 1036 22.52 19.84 11.21
CA ASP A 1036 22.79 19.27 12.51
C ASP A 1036 23.24 17.79 12.48
N ILE A 1037 23.87 17.36 11.37
CA ILE A 1037 24.95 16.38 11.43
C ILE A 1037 26.43 16.74 11.36
N TYR A 1038 26.90 17.98 11.26
CA TYR A 1038 28.33 18.21 11.43
C TYR A 1038 28.75 19.22 12.56
N ARG A 1039 28.63 18.77 13.84
CA ARG A 1039 29.02 19.33 15.20
C ARG A 1039 30.47 19.43 15.63
N ASN A 1040 31.03 18.40 16.29
CA ASN A 1040 32.50 18.30 16.31
C ASN A 1040 32.81 17.73 14.94
N LEU A 1041 32.65 18.57 13.92
CA LEU A 1041 33.73 18.63 13.00
C LEU A 1041 34.88 19.30 13.74
N GLU A 1042 35.95 18.55 13.94
CA GLU A 1042 37.25 19.17 14.02
C GLU A 1042 37.48 19.97 12.70
N ASP A 1043 38.25 21.06 12.71
CA ASP A 1043 38.32 21.99 11.56
C ASP A 1043 38.74 21.34 10.22
N TYR A 1044 39.30 20.12 10.24
CA TYR A 1044 39.68 19.32 9.07
C TYR A 1044 38.55 18.48 8.46
N GLN A 1045 37.34 18.54 9.03
CA GLN A 1045 36.19 17.72 8.61
C GLN A 1045 35.04 18.54 7.96
N TYR A 1046 35.17 19.87 7.86
CA TYR A 1046 34.20 20.74 7.17
C TYR A 1046 34.29 20.61 5.64
N HIS A 1047 33.21 20.97 4.94
CA HIS A 1047 33.13 20.94 3.48
C HIS A 1047 34.38 21.55 2.80
N GLY A 1048 34.91 20.85 1.79
CA GLY A 1048 36.07 21.27 1.02
C GLY A 1048 37.43 21.13 1.73
N SER A 1049 37.46 20.64 2.97
CA SER A 1049 38.70 20.24 3.66
C SER A 1049 39.28 18.97 3.03
N VAL A 1050 40.62 18.83 3.04
CA VAL A 1050 41.25 17.51 2.86
C VAL A 1050 41.10 16.76 4.18
N TYR A 1051 40.26 15.73 4.19
CA TYR A 1051 39.81 15.07 5.42
C TYR A 1051 41.00 14.60 6.26
N GLY A 1052 41.10 15.09 7.51
CA GLY A 1052 42.18 14.76 8.44
C GLY A 1052 43.48 15.55 8.26
N VAL A 1053 43.63 16.37 7.21
CA VAL A 1053 44.95 16.90 6.78
C VAL A 1053 44.98 18.41 6.53
N ILE A 1054 44.00 19.00 5.84
CA ILE A 1054 43.97 20.45 5.56
C ILE A 1054 42.55 21.00 5.78
N THR A 1055 42.43 22.03 6.61
CA THR A 1055 41.16 22.70 6.93
C THR A 1055 40.71 23.65 5.82
N ALA A 1056 39.39 23.81 5.66
CA ALA A 1056 38.79 24.75 4.71
C ALA A 1056 38.07 25.92 5.42
N LYS A 1057 37.90 27.03 4.69
CA LYS A 1057 37.12 28.20 5.13
C LYS A 1057 35.62 27.96 4.92
N ARG A 1058 34.83 28.21 5.96
CA ARG A 1058 33.36 28.11 5.97
C ARG A 1058 32.68 29.34 5.32
N GLY A 1059 31.37 29.26 5.13
CA GLY A 1059 30.53 30.39 4.72
C GLY A 1059 30.45 30.66 3.20
N ALA A 1060 30.94 29.73 2.37
CA ALA A 1060 30.76 29.78 0.91
C ALA A 1060 29.81 28.70 0.35
N LEU A 1061 29.33 27.79 1.20
CA LEU A 1061 28.28 26.83 0.87
C LEU A 1061 26.92 27.56 0.84
N LYS A 1062 26.07 27.20 -0.12
CA LYS A 1062 24.69 27.70 -0.21
C LYS A 1062 23.75 26.88 0.69
N PRO A 1063 22.55 27.40 0.99
CA PRO A 1063 21.49 26.63 1.66
C PRO A 1063 21.24 25.25 1.04
N VAL A 1064 20.79 24.34 1.89
CA VAL A 1064 20.31 23.01 1.51
C VAL A 1064 19.20 23.13 0.45
N GLY A 1065 19.17 22.21 -0.51
CA GLY A 1065 18.27 22.29 -1.66
C GLY A 1065 18.75 23.19 -2.82
N GLU A 1066 19.73 24.08 -2.60
CA GLU A 1066 20.37 24.81 -3.71
C GLU A 1066 21.49 24.01 -4.40
N TRP A 1067 21.70 24.34 -5.69
CA TRP A 1067 22.86 23.88 -6.45
C TRP A 1067 24.10 24.73 -6.12
N ASN A 1068 25.13 24.06 -5.63
CA ASN A 1068 26.48 24.56 -5.37
C ASN A 1068 27.40 24.23 -6.54
N TYR A 1069 28.25 25.17 -6.95
CA TYR A 1069 29.33 24.94 -7.93
C TYR A 1069 30.67 24.74 -7.22
N GLN A 1070 31.39 23.67 -7.56
CA GLN A 1070 32.72 23.40 -7.01
C GLN A 1070 33.74 23.14 -8.12
N GLU A 1071 34.89 23.79 -7.98
CA GLU A 1071 36.09 23.57 -8.80
C GLU A 1071 37.25 23.12 -7.89
N VAL A 1072 37.82 21.96 -8.21
CA VAL A 1072 38.95 21.36 -7.50
C VAL A 1072 40.14 21.32 -8.44
N ILE A 1073 41.26 21.92 -8.02
CA ILE A 1073 42.53 21.92 -8.75
C ILE A 1073 43.54 21.10 -7.96
N VAL A 1074 44.12 20.08 -8.59
CA VAL A 1074 45.18 19.24 -8.02
C VAL A 1074 46.41 19.34 -8.90
N LYS A 1075 47.56 19.72 -8.32
CA LYS A 1075 48.84 19.83 -9.03
C LYS A 1075 50.01 19.41 -8.15
N GLY A 1076 50.57 18.22 -8.40
CA GLY A 1076 51.61 17.62 -7.56
C GLY A 1076 51.09 17.34 -6.15
N PRO A 1077 51.69 17.93 -5.09
CA PRO A 1077 51.16 17.87 -3.72
C PRO A 1077 50.14 18.97 -3.41
N LYS A 1078 49.91 19.95 -4.32
CA LYS A 1078 48.99 21.06 -4.06
C LYS A 1078 47.56 20.69 -4.40
N VAL A 1079 46.66 21.07 -3.51
CA VAL A 1079 45.21 20.98 -3.66
C VAL A 1079 44.62 22.37 -3.46
N LYS A 1080 43.62 22.73 -4.26
CA LYS A 1080 42.84 23.95 -4.10
C LYS A 1080 41.37 23.66 -4.37
N VAL A 1081 40.49 24.17 -3.52
CA VAL A 1081 39.03 24.05 -3.63
C VAL A 1081 38.41 25.45 -3.71
N ILE A 1082 37.63 25.66 -4.77
CA ILE A 1082 36.85 26.87 -5.02
C ILE A 1082 35.37 26.47 -4.98
N LEU A 1083 34.60 27.07 -4.08
CA LEU A 1083 33.18 26.82 -3.87
C LEU A 1083 32.40 28.12 -4.15
N ASN A 1084 31.44 28.07 -5.07
CA ASN A 1084 30.62 29.21 -5.49
C ASN A 1084 31.45 30.48 -5.80
N GLY A 1085 32.63 30.31 -6.42
CA GLY A 1085 33.58 31.37 -6.77
C GLY A 1085 34.58 31.76 -5.67
N THR A 1086 34.38 31.32 -4.42
CA THR A 1086 35.26 31.61 -3.29
C THR A 1086 36.32 30.51 -3.12
N THR A 1087 37.62 30.87 -3.05
CA THR A 1087 38.66 29.91 -2.67
C THR A 1087 38.55 29.61 -1.16
N ILE A 1088 38.06 28.41 -0.83
CA ILE A 1088 37.89 27.98 0.57
C ILE A 1088 39.10 27.21 1.10
N MET A 1089 39.83 26.50 0.24
CA MET A 1089 41.00 25.72 0.61
C MET A 1089 42.09 25.91 -0.46
N ASP A 1090 43.33 26.16 -0.06
CA ASP A 1090 44.50 26.28 -0.96
C ASP A 1090 45.75 25.91 -0.15
N GLY A 1091 46.38 24.78 -0.47
CA GLY A 1091 47.36 24.17 0.43
C GLY A 1091 48.18 23.05 -0.21
N ASP A 1092 49.22 22.62 0.51
CA ASP A 1092 50.19 21.61 0.09
C ASP A 1092 50.16 20.43 1.07
N ILE A 1093 49.74 19.25 0.61
CA ILE A 1093 49.50 18.10 1.49
C ILE A 1093 50.78 17.57 2.14
N ALA A 1094 51.94 17.76 1.50
CA ALA A 1094 53.21 17.27 2.00
C ALA A 1094 53.79 18.17 3.10
N GLU A 1095 53.56 19.48 3.00
CA GLU A 1095 53.87 20.44 4.07
C GLU A 1095 52.91 20.28 5.25
N ALA A 1096 51.61 20.04 4.99
CA ALA A 1096 50.60 19.84 6.02
C ALA A 1096 50.83 18.58 6.86
N SER A 1097 51.17 17.44 6.23
CA SER A 1097 51.33 16.16 6.93
C SER A 1097 52.74 15.89 7.49
N LYS A 1098 53.69 16.84 7.38
CA LYS A 1098 55.12 16.59 7.65
C LYS A 1098 55.44 16.18 9.10
N ASN A 1099 54.59 16.56 10.04
CA ASN A 1099 54.72 16.27 11.47
C ASN A 1099 53.65 15.26 11.96
N GLY A 1100 52.99 14.55 11.04
CA GLY A 1100 51.71 13.85 11.27
C GLY A 1100 50.53 14.62 10.69
N THR A 1101 49.36 13.98 10.64
CA THR A 1101 48.08 14.58 10.20
C THR A 1101 47.33 15.20 11.38
N LEU A 1102 46.30 16.00 11.09
CA LEU A 1102 45.49 16.67 12.11
C LEU A 1102 44.56 15.68 12.86
N ASP A 1103 44.18 14.56 12.23
CA ASP A 1103 43.44 13.46 12.88
C ASP A 1103 44.34 12.43 13.59
N GLY A 1104 45.67 12.59 13.48
CA GLY A 1104 46.65 11.72 14.14
C GLY A 1104 46.76 10.28 13.59
N LYS A 1105 46.18 9.99 12.42
CA LYS A 1105 46.22 8.67 11.77
C LYS A 1105 47.28 8.61 10.65
N ASP A 1106 47.63 7.42 10.17
CA ASP A 1106 48.35 7.33 8.88
C ASP A 1106 47.34 7.47 7.73
N HIS A 1107 47.72 8.28 6.74
CA HIS A 1107 46.99 8.46 5.48
C HIS A 1107 47.90 7.99 4.33
N PRO A 1108 47.95 6.68 4.03
CA PRO A 1108 48.79 6.16 2.95
C PRO A 1108 48.59 6.85 1.60
N GLY A 1109 47.36 7.30 1.31
CA GLY A 1109 47.02 7.92 0.04
C GLY A 1109 47.67 9.27 -0.24
N LEU A 1110 48.15 10.01 0.77
CA LEU A 1110 48.95 11.23 0.58
C LEU A 1110 50.25 10.98 -0.21
N LYS A 1111 50.75 9.73 -0.20
CA LYS A 1111 51.94 9.31 -0.93
C LYS A 1111 51.61 9.05 -2.42
N ARG A 1112 50.34 8.80 -2.78
CA ARG A 1112 49.89 8.50 -4.16
C ARG A 1112 50.01 9.72 -5.07
N LYS A 1113 50.47 9.47 -6.30
CA LYS A 1113 50.57 10.47 -7.37
C LYS A 1113 49.45 10.35 -8.41
N LYS A 1114 48.67 9.27 -8.36
CA LYS A 1114 47.59 8.94 -9.29
C LYS A 1114 46.57 8.02 -8.62
N GLY A 1115 45.32 8.11 -9.07
CA GLY A 1115 44.21 7.21 -8.71
C GLY A 1115 42.89 7.72 -9.27
N TYR A 1116 41.78 7.10 -8.91
CA TYR A 1116 40.45 7.49 -9.38
C TYR A 1116 39.96 8.79 -8.72
N ILE A 1117 38.99 9.43 -9.37
CA ILE A 1117 38.13 10.44 -8.74
C ILE A 1117 36.78 9.75 -8.49
N GLY A 1118 36.09 10.07 -7.40
CA GLY A 1118 34.78 9.47 -7.14
C GLY A 1118 33.93 10.17 -6.10
N PHE A 1119 32.66 9.84 -6.08
CA PHE A 1119 31.71 10.20 -5.03
C PHE A 1119 31.65 9.05 -4.02
N LEU A 1120 32.05 9.34 -2.79
CA LEU A 1120 32.12 8.39 -1.69
C LEU A 1120 30.79 8.46 -0.94
N GLY A 1121 29.94 7.45 -1.11
CA GLY A 1121 28.59 7.45 -0.56
C GLY A 1121 28.59 7.16 0.93
N HIS A 1122 28.01 8.07 1.72
CA HIS A 1122 27.82 7.93 3.17
C HIS A 1122 26.34 7.83 3.58
N GLY A 1123 25.47 7.40 2.65
CA GLY A 1123 24.09 6.98 2.95
C GLY A 1123 23.03 8.07 2.86
N SER A 1124 23.43 9.33 2.63
CA SER A 1124 22.50 10.44 2.36
C SER A 1124 22.08 10.49 0.88
N THR A 1125 20.97 11.18 0.59
CA THR A 1125 20.60 11.51 -0.80
C THR A 1125 21.41 12.74 -1.28
N VAL A 1126 22.09 12.61 -2.42
CA VAL A 1126 22.88 13.70 -3.01
C VAL A 1126 22.73 13.68 -4.53
N TRP A 1127 22.55 14.86 -5.13
CA TRP A 1127 22.47 15.03 -6.58
C TRP A 1127 23.71 15.73 -7.13
N PHE A 1128 24.20 15.28 -8.29
CA PHE A 1128 25.37 15.81 -9.00
C PHE A 1128 25.05 16.06 -10.48
N ARG A 1129 25.62 17.12 -11.07
CA ARG A 1129 25.45 17.44 -12.49
C ARG A 1129 26.62 18.23 -13.08
N ASN A 1130 26.59 18.45 -14.40
CA ASN A 1130 27.54 19.28 -15.16
C ASN A 1130 29.01 18.88 -14.91
N ILE A 1131 29.28 17.58 -14.79
CA ILE A 1131 30.54 17.04 -14.27
C ILE A 1131 31.57 16.93 -15.39
N ARG A 1132 32.72 17.57 -15.23
CA ARG A 1132 33.74 17.70 -16.27
C ARG A 1132 35.15 17.86 -15.69
N ILE A 1133 36.15 17.41 -16.44
CA ILE A 1133 37.55 17.41 -16.03
C ILE A 1133 38.47 17.93 -17.12
N LYS A 1134 39.48 18.71 -16.73
CA LYS A 1134 40.70 18.92 -17.52
C LYS A 1134 41.83 18.12 -16.88
N ASP A 1135 42.46 17.24 -17.65
CA ASP A 1135 43.65 16.50 -17.24
C ASP A 1135 44.91 17.36 -17.49
N LEU A 1136 45.56 17.82 -16.41
CA LEU A 1136 46.76 18.66 -16.47
C LEU A 1136 48.03 17.83 -16.69
N SER A 1137 47.99 16.51 -16.50
CA SER A 1137 49.17 15.64 -16.66
C SER A 1137 49.60 15.50 -18.12
N LYS A 1138 48.65 15.69 -19.06
CA LYS A 1138 48.87 15.64 -20.52
C LYS A 1138 49.42 16.96 -21.09
N ASP A 1139 49.35 18.08 -20.35
CA ASP A 1139 49.82 19.41 -20.76
C ASP A 1139 51.35 19.63 -20.61
N GLN A 1140 52.14 18.60 -20.26
CA GLN A 1140 53.61 18.67 -20.10
C GLN A 1140 54.41 18.82 -21.43
N LYS A 1141 53.88 19.60 -22.38
CA LYS A 1141 54.58 20.05 -23.59
C LYS A 1141 54.52 21.58 -23.79
N ALA A 1142 54.33 22.34 -22.70
CA ALA A 1142 54.30 23.80 -22.71
C ALA A 1142 54.83 24.44 -21.41
N LEU A 1143 55.92 23.90 -20.83
CA LEU A 1143 56.73 24.51 -19.77
C LEU A 1143 58.17 23.98 -19.81
#